data_AF-A0AAE0T625-F1
#
_entry.id   AF-A0AAE0T625-F1
#
_cell.length_a   1.000
_cell.length_b   1.000
_cell.length_c   1.000
_cell.angle_alpha   90.00
_cell.angle_beta   90.00
_cell.angle_gamma   90.00
#
_symmetry.space_group_name_H-M   'P 1'
#
loop_
_entity.id
_entity.type
_entity.pdbx_description
1 polymer ?
#
loop_
_entity_poly.entity_id
_entity_poly.type
_entity_poly.pdbx_seq_one_letter_code
_entity_poly.pdbx_strand_id
1 'polypeptide(L)'
;MNSADIKTEVILGDCKDKLKLLPADSVDLIITSPPYADQRRSTYGGIHPDDYAGWFLPISAELLRVLKPNGTFILNIKEKAVNGERSTYVIELILEMRRQGWLWTEEFIWHKKNSYPGKWPNRFRDAWERLLQFNRQRHFNMYQEEVMVPMGDWVRDRLKNLSGNDKIRNNSKVGSSFGKNISNWLNRDKAYPTNVLHLATECGNKNHSAAFPEELPAWFIRLFTKKYDTVLDPFMGSGTTLSVSAKLQRHSIGIDIIPEYYEMVKSRLHQSEHLLDFALHIERYLPAWFAEYGNGILIVLFIIIFLETGVVIAPFLPGDSLLFLTGALTAASGMNVWLVMGVLFIAATAGDALNYTIGKFFGKTVLEGKLRRFISQKALDKTHEYFEKHGGRTIIIARFVPLVRTAAPFVAGIGKMSYRKFAFYNVLGGFLWIALLVPAGYFFGNIPLVKNNLSLVVLLIIVISVLPVVYEATMNSEAFVKEIISQTQSDAVVLIPGANLLKMTGLNIMPSERPTLFFLCADSSHFAICPQMEAEYIGNTSVVPFRLFMWTDNAGYESAFAEAAKTHARHVKKLTVEGMLMRAEELRCLSAFFPDSKVITTSPGLRRIRIIKSAAEIQTMRRVMKITEETLADALTQLTAAMTEGMLADIIRKGLYQRGCSSIAFGPLVQAGKNSANPHYSDGNAPITPDNVLLIDMGGVLNGFYSDITRTFYTGRPERRFSEIYDIVRRANEAGIRAAKPGVRACDVDKAVRTVIEDAGYGQYFFHRTGHGLGMEIHEYPDIRHDDETILEEGMVFTIEPGIYLPGAFGVRIEDVISVTPGGNEMISSFEKSPALPF
;
A
#
# COMPACT_ATOMS: atom_id res chain seq x y z
N MET A 1 -4.48 -13.37 -36.28
CA MET A 1 -4.97 -14.30 -35.24
C MET A 1 -5.71 -13.45 -34.22
N ASN A 2 -7.03 -13.61 -34.15
CA ASN A 2 -7.94 -12.78 -33.34
C ASN A 2 -7.54 -12.80 -31.86
N SER A 3 -7.64 -11.67 -31.17
CA SER A 3 -7.67 -11.61 -29.71
C SER A 3 -8.85 -12.47 -29.25
N ALA A 4 -8.58 -13.59 -28.60
CA ALA A 4 -9.63 -14.47 -28.09
C ALA A 4 -10.26 -13.82 -26.85
N ASP A 5 -11.50 -13.32 -26.98
CA ASP A 5 -12.26 -12.76 -25.87
C ASP A 5 -12.49 -13.82 -24.77
N ILE A 6 -12.29 -13.42 -23.51
CA ILE A 6 -12.53 -14.27 -22.35
C ILE A 6 -14.03 -14.42 -22.13
N LYS A 7 -14.56 -15.62 -22.44
CA LYS A 7 -15.97 -15.95 -22.20
C LYS A 7 -16.25 -16.33 -20.74
N THR A 8 -17.22 -15.64 -20.14
CA THR A 8 -17.82 -16.01 -18.84
C THR A 8 -19.31 -16.29 -19.03
N GLU A 9 -19.71 -17.54 -18.80
CA GLU A 9 -21.09 -18.00 -18.93
C GLU A 9 -21.73 -18.16 -17.54
N VAL A 10 -22.94 -17.64 -17.38
CA VAL A 10 -23.71 -17.72 -16.14
C VAL A 10 -25.04 -18.38 -16.44
N ILE A 11 -25.37 -19.47 -15.73
CA ILE A 11 -26.54 -20.31 -15.99
C ILE A 11 -27.43 -20.35 -14.75
N LEU A 12 -28.70 -19.97 -14.90
CA LEU A 12 -29.71 -20.09 -13.85
C LEU A 12 -30.37 -21.48 -13.89
N GLY A 13 -30.35 -22.21 -12.77
CA GLY A 13 -31.08 -23.45 -12.56
C GLY A 13 -30.34 -24.47 -11.69
N ASP A 14 -30.96 -25.64 -11.50
CA ASP A 14 -30.33 -26.73 -10.74
C ASP A 14 -29.12 -27.30 -11.51
N CYS A 15 -27.96 -27.30 -10.87
CA CYS A 15 -26.72 -27.86 -11.43
C CYS A 15 -26.87 -29.31 -11.88
N LYS A 16 -27.71 -30.12 -11.21
CA LYS A 16 -27.97 -31.52 -11.58
C LYS A 16 -28.53 -31.66 -13.00
N ASP A 17 -29.27 -30.67 -13.47
CA ASP A 17 -29.84 -30.65 -14.81
C ASP A 17 -29.00 -29.85 -15.80
N LYS A 18 -28.41 -28.72 -15.35
CA LYS A 18 -27.61 -27.86 -16.22
C LYS A 18 -26.28 -28.49 -16.61
N LEU A 19 -25.64 -29.27 -15.75
CA LEU A 19 -24.40 -29.97 -16.09
C LEU A 19 -24.56 -30.94 -17.26
N LYS A 20 -25.74 -31.55 -17.44
CA LYS A 20 -26.05 -32.46 -18.57
C LYS A 20 -25.97 -31.76 -19.94
N LEU A 21 -26.13 -30.44 -19.96
CA LEU A 21 -26.05 -29.63 -21.18
C LEU A 21 -24.60 -29.33 -21.57
N LEU A 22 -23.65 -29.46 -20.65
CA LEU A 22 -22.24 -29.23 -20.93
C LEU A 22 -21.64 -30.43 -21.66
N PRO A 23 -20.79 -30.21 -22.69
CA PRO A 23 -20.09 -31.28 -23.37
C PRO A 23 -19.18 -32.06 -22.41
N ALA A 24 -19.00 -33.36 -22.68
CA ALA A 24 -17.98 -34.14 -21.97
C ALA A 24 -16.58 -33.57 -22.25
N ASP A 25 -15.66 -33.73 -21.30
CA ASP A 25 -14.25 -33.31 -21.44
C ASP A 25 -14.08 -31.82 -21.82
N SER A 26 -14.92 -30.94 -21.29
CA SER A 26 -14.94 -29.51 -21.65
C SER A 26 -14.30 -28.58 -20.62
N VAL A 27 -14.05 -29.06 -19.39
CA VAL A 27 -13.60 -28.25 -18.25
C VAL A 27 -12.21 -28.68 -17.78
N ASP A 28 -11.33 -27.71 -17.51
CA ASP A 28 -9.95 -27.93 -17.01
C ASP A 28 -9.89 -27.96 -15.49
N LEU A 29 -10.62 -27.06 -14.82
CA LEU A 29 -10.72 -27.02 -13.36
C LEU A 29 -12.16 -26.87 -12.92
N ILE A 30 -12.58 -27.73 -12.00
CA ILE A 30 -13.81 -27.54 -11.22
C ILE A 30 -13.40 -27.09 -9.83
N ILE A 31 -13.93 -25.98 -9.34
CA ILE A 31 -13.74 -25.54 -7.96
C ILE A 31 -15.06 -25.03 -7.41
N THR A 32 -15.49 -25.59 -6.27
CA THR A 32 -16.79 -25.21 -5.71
C THR A 32 -16.92 -25.50 -4.23
N SER A 33 -17.98 -24.92 -3.64
CA SER A 33 -18.40 -25.11 -2.26
C SER A 33 -19.91 -25.36 -2.23
N PRO A 34 -20.38 -26.61 -2.33
CA PRO A 34 -21.80 -26.93 -2.26
C PRO A 34 -22.41 -26.51 -0.91
N PRO A 35 -23.75 -26.38 -0.82
CA PRO A 35 -24.44 -26.14 0.44
C PRO A 35 -24.03 -27.20 1.48
N TYR A 36 -23.46 -26.81 2.61
CA TYR A 36 -23.07 -27.77 3.65
C TYR A 36 -24.28 -28.47 4.29
N ALA A 37 -24.10 -29.72 4.70
CA ALA A 37 -25.13 -30.49 5.37
C ALA A 37 -25.70 -29.75 6.61
N ASP A 38 -27.03 -29.71 6.72
CA ASP A 38 -27.81 -28.98 7.75
C ASP A 38 -27.49 -27.49 7.93
N GLN A 39 -26.79 -26.87 6.97
CA GLN A 39 -26.74 -25.41 6.85
C GLN A 39 -27.66 -24.96 5.71
N ARG A 40 -28.19 -23.74 5.82
CA ARG A 40 -28.99 -23.09 4.77
C ARG A 40 -30.37 -23.70 4.50
N ARG A 41 -31.07 -24.23 5.52
CA ARG A 41 -32.52 -24.58 5.40
C ARG A 41 -33.36 -23.45 4.80
N SER A 42 -33.00 -22.19 5.07
CA SER A 42 -33.69 -21.00 4.57
C SER A 42 -33.31 -20.58 3.14
N THR A 43 -32.30 -21.18 2.51
CA THR A 43 -31.72 -20.69 1.23
C THR A 43 -31.52 -21.79 0.19
N TYR A 44 -31.15 -23.01 0.58
CA TYR A 44 -30.92 -24.16 -0.32
C TYR A 44 -31.67 -25.44 0.12
N GLY A 45 -32.69 -25.31 0.97
CA GLY A 45 -33.49 -26.45 1.48
C GLY A 45 -32.84 -27.25 2.62
N GLY A 46 -31.50 -27.33 2.67
CA GLY A 46 -30.72 -27.97 3.73
C GLY A 46 -30.81 -29.50 3.71
N ILE A 47 -29.67 -30.16 3.54
CA ILE A 47 -29.59 -31.62 3.33
C ILE A 47 -29.04 -32.26 4.58
N HIS A 48 -29.68 -33.31 5.08
CA HIS A 48 -29.21 -34.00 6.27
C HIS A 48 -27.84 -34.66 6.00
N PRO A 49 -26.89 -34.66 6.95
CA PRO A 49 -25.57 -35.26 6.75
C PRO A 49 -25.63 -36.70 6.22
N ASP A 50 -26.55 -37.52 6.75
CA ASP A 50 -26.69 -38.93 6.37
C ASP A 50 -27.17 -39.13 4.92
N ASP A 51 -27.86 -38.13 4.34
CA ASP A 51 -28.36 -38.17 2.97
C ASP A 51 -27.43 -37.47 1.96
N TYR A 52 -26.38 -36.81 2.47
CA TYR A 52 -25.57 -35.88 1.68
C TYR A 52 -24.82 -36.56 0.54
N ALA A 53 -24.22 -37.72 0.81
CA ALA A 53 -23.51 -38.48 -0.20
C ALA A 53 -24.46 -38.91 -1.33
N GLY A 54 -25.64 -39.44 -0.98
CA GLY A 54 -26.67 -39.83 -1.95
C GLY A 54 -27.15 -38.66 -2.82
N TRP A 55 -27.28 -37.47 -2.24
CA TRP A 55 -27.64 -36.26 -2.97
C TRP A 55 -26.54 -35.77 -3.93
N PHE A 56 -25.27 -35.79 -3.50
CA PHE A 56 -24.17 -35.25 -4.29
C PHE A 56 -23.68 -36.19 -5.39
N LEU A 57 -23.84 -37.52 -5.23
CA LEU A 57 -23.33 -38.51 -6.19
C LEU A 57 -23.83 -38.33 -7.64
N PRO A 58 -25.11 -38.04 -7.91
CA PRO A 58 -25.58 -37.72 -9.26
C PRO A 58 -24.90 -36.48 -9.86
N ILE A 59 -24.60 -35.47 -9.04
CA ILE A 59 -23.90 -34.25 -9.48
C ILE A 59 -22.44 -34.60 -9.80
N SER A 60 -21.79 -35.33 -8.89
CA SER A 60 -20.43 -35.85 -9.02
C SER A 60 -20.25 -36.70 -10.29
N ALA A 61 -21.26 -37.48 -10.71
CA ALA A 61 -21.24 -38.24 -11.97
C ALA A 61 -21.09 -37.32 -13.19
N GLU A 62 -21.87 -36.24 -13.22
CA GLU A 62 -21.79 -35.26 -14.31
C GLU A 62 -20.49 -34.45 -14.25
N LEU A 63 -20.02 -34.09 -13.04
CA LEU A 63 -18.71 -33.44 -12.88
C LEU A 63 -17.57 -34.31 -13.42
N LEU A 64 -17.62 -35.63 -13.19
CA LEU A 64 -16.63 -36.57 -13.71
C LEU A 64 -16.65 -36.64 -15.25
N ARG A 65 -17.85 -36.51 -15.85
CA ARG A 65 -18.04 -36.53 -17.30
C ARG A 65 -17.54 -35.26 -17.97
N VAL A 66 -17.80 -34.08 -17.40
CA VAL A 66 -17.42 -32.80 -18.01
C VAL A 66 -15.95 -32.44 -17.77
N LEU A 67 -15.33 -33.00 -16.73
CA LEU A 67 -13.91 -32.80 -16.43
C LEU A 67 -13.03 -33.50 -17.47
N LYS A 68 -12.13 -32.74 -18.08
CA LYS A 68 -11.11 -33.28 -18.99
C LYS A 68 -10.26 -34.36 -18.30
N PRO A 69 -9.68 -35.32 -19.04
CA PRO A 69 -8.80 -36.34 -18.46
C PRO A 69 -7.65 -35.76 -17.62
N ASN A 70 -7.06 -34.64 -18.08
CA ASN A 70 -5.96 -33.95 -17.38
C ASN A 70 -6.43 -32.87 -16.38
N GLY A 71 -7.75 -32.73 -16.19
CA GLY A 71 -8.33 -31.71 -15.32
C GLY A 71 -8.31 -32.10 -13.84
N THR A 72 -8.66 -31.12 -13.00
CA THR A 72 -8.72 -31.29 -11.54
C THR A 72 -10.06 -30.81 -10.98
N PHE A 73 -10.57 -31.50 -9.96
CA PHE A 73 -11.72 -31.07 -9.18
C PHE A 73 -11.30 -30.76 -7.73
N ILE A 74 -11.57 -29.53 -7.28
CA ILE A 74 -11.37 -29.05 -5.91
C ILE A 74 -12.73 -28.84 -5.24
N LEU A 75 -13.00 -29.62 -4.20
CA LEU A 75 -14.23 -29.56 -3.41
C LEU A 75 -13.95 -28.94 -2.04
N ASN A 76 -14.50 -27.75 -1.77
CA ASN A 76 -14.48 -27.16 -0.44
C ASN A 76 -15.64 -27.71 0.40
N ILE A 77 -15.34 -28.48 1.47
CA ILE A 77 -16.34 -29.10 2.32
C ILE A 77 -15.89 -29.18 3.78
N LYS A 78 -16.85 -29.27 4.72
CA LYS A 78 -16.55 -29.26 6.15
C LYS A 78 -17.52 -30.09 6.99
N GLU A 79 -16.99 -30.90 7.90
CA GLU A 79 -17.74 -31.65 8.90
C GLU A 79 -18.27 -30.76 10.03
N LYS A 80 -19.56 -30.94 10.36
CA LYS A 80 -20.18 -30.35 11.55
C LYS A 80 -20.02 -31.29 12.74
N ALA A 81 -19.95 -30.73 13.95
CA ALA A 81 -20.24 -31.52 15.15
C ALA A 81 -21.72 -31.40 15.52
N VAL A 82 -22.37 -32.53 15.71
CA VAL A 82 -23.77 -32.65 16.14
C VAL A 82 -23.75 -33.49 17.43
N ASN A 83 -24.39 -33.01 18.50
CA ASN A 83 -24.48 -33.70 19.79
C ASN A 83 -23.13 -34.12 20.41
N GLY A 84 -22.04 -33.40 20.12
CA GLY A 84 -20.71 -33.68 20.67
C GLY A 84 -19.83 -34.59 19.80
N GLU A 85 -20.37 -35.11 18.70
CA GLU A 85 -19.65 -35.97 17.75
C GLU A 85 -19.49 -35.30 16.38
N ARG A 86 -18.40 -35.59 15.66
CA ARG A 86 -18.19 -35.12 14.29
C ARG A 86 -18.95 -36.02 13.32
N SER A 87 -19.75 -35.42 12.44
CA SER A 87 -20.38 -36.17 11.35
C SER A 87 -19.33 -36.72 10.38
N THR A 88 -19.56 -37.95 9.92
CA THR A 88 -18.69 -38.70 8.99
C THR A 88 -19.00 -38.46 7.52
N TYR A 89 -20.02 -37.65 7.20
CA TYR A 89 -20.56 -37.51 5.84
C TYR A 89 -19.52 -37.10 4.78
N VAL A 90 -18.49 -36.34 5.15
CA VAL A 90 -17.40 -35.97 4.22
C VAL A 90 -16.54 -37.19 3.88
N ILE A 91 -16.25 -38.05 4.85
CA ILE A 91 -15.49 -39.29 4.64
C ILE A 91 -16.31 -40.26 3.79
N GLU A 92 -17.60 -40.40 4.10
CA GLU A 92 -18.53 -41.23 3.31
C GLU A 92 -18.60 -40.74 1.86
N LEU A 93 -18.74 -39.43 1.65
CA LEU A 93 -18.72 -38.83 0.32
C LEU A 93 -17.43 -39.14 -0.45
N ILE A 94 -16.25 -39.02 0.19
CA ILE A 94 -14.97 -39.39 -0.42
C ILE A 94 -14.99 -40.85 -0.86
N LEU A 95 -15.45 -41.77 0.00
CA LEU A 95 -15.49 -43.20 -0.30
C LEU A 95 -16.43 -43.51 -1.46
N GLU A 96 -17.62 -42.91 -1.49
CA GLU A 96 -18.57 -43.13 -2.58
C GLU A 96 -18.09 -42.52 -3.90
N MET A 97 -17.52 -41.31 -3.88
CA MET A 97 -16.91 -40.71 -5.08
C MET A 97 -15.77 -41.58 -5.62
N ARG A 98 -14.95 -42.20 -4.75
CA ARG A 98 -13.93 -43.14 -5.18
C ARG A 98 -14.51 -44.39 -5.84
N ARG A 99 -15.61 -44.93 -5.32
CA ARG A 99 -16.34 -46.04 -5.98
C ARG A 99 -16.94 -45.63 -7.32
N GLN A 100 -17.33 -44.36 -7.47
CA GLN A 100 -17.80 -43.78 -8.72
C GLN A 100 -16.69 -43.58 -9.78
N GLY A 101 -15.41 -43.75 -9.40
CA GLY A 101 -14.27 -43.68 -10.31
C GLY A 101 -13.38 -42.46 -10.11
N TRP A 102 -13.66 -41.60 -9.13
CA TRP A 102 -12.75 -40.51 -8.77
C TRP A 102 -11.48 -41.04 -8.08
N LEU A 103 -10.34 -40.47 -8.42
CA LEU A 103 -9.12 -40.62 -7.65
C LEU A 103 -9.04 -39.48 -6.65
N TRP A 104 -9.15 -39.79 -5.35
CA TRP A 104 -8.83 -38.82 -4.29
C TRP A 104 -7.30 -38.70 -4.23
N THR A 105 -6.78 -37.56 -4.67
CA THR A 105 -5.34 -37.38 -4.94
C THR A 105 -4.62 -36.71 -3.78
N GLU A 106 -5.20 -35.65 -3.23
CA GLU A 106 -4.58 -34.80 -2.22
C GLU A 106 -5.66 -34.11 -1.38
N GLU A 107 -5.26 -33.62 -0.22
CA GLU A 107 -6.06 -32.76 0.63
C GLU A 107 -5.30 -31.47 0.95
N PHE A 108 -5.96 -30.34 0.67
CA PHE A 108 -5.50 -29.03 1.10
C PHE A 108 -6.32 -28.57 2.30
N ILE A 109 -5.66 -27.88 3.23
CA ILE A 109 -6.29 -27.32 4.42
C ILE A 109 -6.30 -25.80 4.30
N TRP A 110 -7.47 -25.19 4.18
CA TRP A 110 -7.57 -23.74 4.33
C TRP A 110 -7.66 -23.39 5.81
N HIS A 111 -6.56 -22.85 6.36
CA HIS A 111 -6.51 -22.30 7.70
C HIS A 111 -6.94 -20.82 7.70
N LYS A 112 -8.00 -20.53 8.44
CA LYS A 112 -8.63 -19.21 8.55
C LYS A 112 -7.88 -18.36 9.58
N LYS A 113 -7.17 -17.33 9.12
CA LYS A 113 -6.38 -16.43 9.99
C LYS A 113 -7.22 -15.66 11.02
N ASN A 114 -8.51 -15.45 10.75
CA ASN A 114 -9.44 -14.61 11.51
C ASN A 114 -10.70 -15.38 11.99
N SER A 115 -10.53 -16.59 12.54
CA SER A 115 -11.66 -17.35 13.10
C SER A 115 -12.31 -16.62 14.29
N TYR A 116 -13.64 -16.43 14.27
CA TYR A 116 -14.38 -15.81 15.38
C TYR A 116 -14.11 -16.52 16.73
N PRO A 117 -13.94 -15.77 17.83
CA PRO A 117 -13.81 -16.35 19.16
C PRO A 117 -15.12 -17.02 19.59
N GLY A 118 -15.02 -18.18 20.24
CA GLY A 118 -16.18 -18.93 20.73
C GLY A 118 -15.77 -20.06 21.69
N LYS A 119 -16.66 -20.42 22.61
CA LYS A 119 -16.45 -21.47 23.62
C LYS A 119 -17.45 -22.60 23.42
N TRP A 120 -16.96 -23.83 23.34
CA TRP A 120 -17.78 -25.05 23.33
C TRP A 120 -17.29 -25.98 24.46
N PRO A 121 -18.19 -26.66 25.17
CA PRO A 121 -17.82 -27.43 26.36
C PRO A 121 -16.94 -28.65 26.05
N ASN A 122 -17.14 -29.31 24.91
CA ASN A 122 -16.52 -30.61 24.59
C ASN A 122 -15.66 -30.59 23.32
N ARG A 123 -15.29 -29.41 22.80
CA ARG A 123 -14.46 -29.28 21.59
C ARG A 123 -13.87 -27.88 21.42
N PHE A 124 -12.83 -27.77 20.60
CA PHE A 124 -12.30 -26.50 20.14
C PHE A 124 -13.08 -25.93 18.93
N ARG A 125 -12.89 -24.63 18.70
CA ARG A 125 -13.39 -23.95 17.50
C ARG A 125 -12.74 -24.52 16.24
N ASP A 126 -13.45 -24.48 15.13
CA ASP A 126 -12.85 -24.81 13.84
C ASP A 126 -12.11 -23.59 13.28
N ALA A 127 -10.81 -23.74 13.08
CA ALA A 127 -9.98 -22.72 12.45
C ALA A 127 -9.67 -23.04 10.97
N TRP A 128 -10.28 -24.08 10.39
CA TRP A 128 -9.93 -24.56 9.06
C TRP A 128 -11.08 -25.25 8.31
N GLU A 129 -10.90 -25.43 6.99
CA GLU A 129 -11.78 -26.17 6.05
C GLU A 129 -10.98 -27.09 5.12
N ARG A 130 -11.60 -28.19 4.64
CA ARG A 130 -10.99 -29.13 3.69
C ARG A 130 -11.24 -28.69 2.26
N LEU A 131 -10.19 -28.74 1.46
CA LEU A 131 -10.22 -28.58 0.02
C LEU A 131 -9.73 -29.89 -0.60
N LEU A 132 -10.69 -30.74 -0.94
CA LEU A 132 -10.42 -32.11 -1.40
C LEU A 132 -10.12 -32.09 -2.90
N GLN A 133 -8.97 -32.64 -3.28
CA GLN A 133 -8.59 -32.79 -4.68
C GLN A 133 -9.00 -34.15 -5.21
N PHE A 134 -9.77 -34.14 -6.30
CA PHE A 134 -10.11 -35.33 -7.07
C PHE A 134 -9.66 -35.19 -8.53
N ASN A 135 -9.25 -36.31 -9.11
CA ASN A 135 -8.86 -36.40 -10.51
C ASN A 135 -9.45 -37.65 -11.17
N ARG A 136 -9.56 -37.63 -12.50
CA ARG A 136 -10.05 -38.78 -13.28
C ARG A 136 -8.95 -39.82 -13.52
N GLN A 137 -7.69 -39.39 -13.57
CA GLN A 137 -6.53 -40.24 -13.78
C GLN A 137 -5.31 -39.71 -12.99
N ARG A 138 -4.25 -40.52 -12.92
CA ARG A 138 -3.06 -40.22 -12.10
C ARG A 138 -2.17 -39.12 -12.70
N HIS A 139 -2.26 -38.90 -14.01
CA HIS A 139 -1.52 -37.86 -14.72
C HIS A 139 -2.48 -36.71 -15.08
N PHE A 140 -2.34 -35.60 -14.40
CA PHE A 140 -3.15 -34.39 -14.58
C PHE A 140 -2.25 -33.15 -14.60
N ASN A 141 -2.78 -32.03 -15.07
CA ASN A 141 -2.04 -30.78 -15.12
C ASN A 141 -1.86 -30.23 -13.71
N MET A 142 -0.63 -29.86 -13.32
CA MET A 142 -0.33 -29.19 -12.06
C MET A 142 0.90 -28.29 -12.25
N TYR A 143 0.68 -26.97 -12.27
CA TYR A 143 1.68 -25.93 -12.51
C TYR A 143 2.20 -25.38 -11.19
N GLN A 144 3.02 -26.17 -10.49
CA GLN A 144 3.46 -25.86 -9.13
C GLN A 144 4.33 -24.59 -9.06
N GLU A 145 4.98 -24.22 -10.16
CA GLU A 145 5.80 -23.01 -10.29
C GLU A 145 4.98 -21.72 -10.13
N GLU A 146 3.71 -21.74 -10.56
CA GLU A 146 2.80 -20.58 -10.56
C GLU A 146 2.32 -20.19 -9.14
N VAL A 147 2.58 -21.05 -8.15
CA VAL A 147 2.17 -20.87 -6.75
C VAL A 147 3.32 -20.96 -5.75
N MET A 148 4.57 -20.95 -6.24
CA MET A 148 5.74 -20.94 -5.35
C MET A 148 5.75 -19.71 -4.46
N VAL A 149 6.07 -19.92 -3.18
CA VAL A 149 6.15 -18.85 -2.17
C VAL A 149 7.61 -18.47 -1.93
N PRO A 150 7.92 -17.20 -1.62
CA PRO A 150 9.28 -16.80 -1.26
C PRO A 150 9.78 -17.60 -0.04
N MET A 151 11.04 -18.03 -0.07
CA MET A 151 11.66 -18.57 1.14
C MET A 151 11.86 -17.43 2.14
N GLY A 152 11.26 -17.54 3.33
CA GLY A 152 11.37 -16.51 4.37
C GLY A 152 12.81 -16.31 4.85
N ASP A 153 13.06 -15.16 5.49
CA ASP A 153 14.42 -14.71 5.86
C ASP A 153 15.19 -15.68 6.76
N TRP A 154 14.49 -16.54 7.52
CA TRP A 154 15.10 -17.60 8.34
C TRP A 154 15.99 -18.57 7.53
N VAL A 155 15.72 -18.75 6.24
CA VAL A 155 16.53 -19.59 5.35
C VAL A 155 17.91 -18.96 5.14
N ARG A 156 18.01 -17.63 5.05
CA ARG A 156 19.29 -16.92 4.90
C ARG A 156 20.15 -17.06 6.14
N ASP A 157 19.56 -16.94 7.32
CA ASP A 157 20.28 -17.06 8.60
C ASP A 157 20.71 -18.50 8.89
N ARG A 158 19.85 -19.47 8.56
CA ARG A 158 20.16 -20.90 8.76
C ARG A 158 21.16 -21.44 7.75
N LEU A 159 21.15 -20.96 6.51
CA LEU A 159 22.12 -21.38 5.48
C LEU A 159 23.52 -20.75 5.67
N LYS A 160 23.65 -19.63 6.40
CA LYS A 160 24.95 -19.03 6.76
C LYS A 160 25.78 -19.92 7.70
N ASN A 161 25.13 -20.71 8.56
CA ASN A 161 25.78 -21.51 9.60
C ASN A 161 25.56 -23.02 9.41
N LEU A 162 25.87 -23.54 8.21
CA LEU A 162 25.77 -24.98 7.94
C LEU A 162 26.87 -25.77 8.65
N SER A 163 26.49 -26.67 9.54
CA SER A 163 27.41 -27.61 10.17
C SER A 163 27.87 -28.67 9.15
N GLY A 164 28.95 -29.39 9.45
CA GLY A 164 29.42 -30.50 8.60
C GLY A 164 28.35 -31.58 8.36
N ASN A 165 27.42 -31.76 9.31
CA ASN A 165 26.28 -32.68 9.22
C ASN A 165 25.16 -32.19 8.29
N ASP A 166 25.08 -30.89 8.00
CA ASP A 166 24.04 -30.30 7.13
C ASP A 166 24.40 -30.37 5.63
N LYS A 167 25.68 -30.70 5.33
CA LYS A 167 26.24 -30.87 3.98
C LYS A 167 26.18 -32.32 3.48
N ILE A 168 25.74 -33.26 4.32
CA ILE A 168 25.64 -34.69 4.02
C ILE A 168 24.20 -35.10 4.31
N ARG A 169 23.62 -36.04 3.53
CA ARG A 169 22.28 -36.57 3.79
C ARG A 169 22.26 -37.25 5.16
N ASN A 170 21.66 -36.59 6.15
CA ASN A 170 21.58 -37.10 7.50
C ASN A 170 20.25 -37.85 7.66
N ASN A 171 20.32 -39.16 7.86
CA ASN A 171 19.15 -39.99 8.11
C ASN A 171 18.61 -39.71 9.51
N SER A 172 17.29 -39.78 9.67
CA SER A 172 16.63 -39.56 10.96
C SER A 172 17.22 -40.45 12.06
N LYS A 173 17.59 -39.85 13.20
CA LYS A 173 18.13 -40.57 14.37
C LYS A 173 17.13 -41.58 14.98
N VAL A 174 15.85 -41.49 14.64
CA VAL A 174 14.79 -42.42 15.06
C VAL A 174 14.46 -43.48 14.00
N GLY A 175 15.32 -43.67 12.99
CA GLY A 175 15.16 -44.73 11.99
C GLY A 175 14.04 -44.50 10.96
N SER A 176 13.44 -43.30 10.91
CA SER A 176 12.57 -42.95 9.79
C SER A 176 13.42 -42.76 8.53
N SER A 177 13.02 -43.35 7.42
CA SER A 177 13.69 -43.30 6.11
C SER A 177 13.78 -41.89 5.49
N PHE A 178 13.38 -40.85 6.23
CA PHE A 178 13.55 -39.44 5.90
C PHE A 178 14.96 -38.97 6.25
N GLY A 179 15.77 -38.71 5.23
CA GLY A 179 17.03 -37.99 5.36
C GLY A 179 16.90 -36.57 4.82
N LYS A 180 17.45 -35.58 5.52
CA LYS A 180 17.48 -34.19 5.05
C LYS A 180 18.90 -33.86 4.56
N ASN A 181 19.00 -33.26 3.38
CA ASN A 181 20.24 -32.64 2.91
C ASN A 181 19.97 -31.14 2.68
N ILE A 182 20.47 -30.31 3.58
CA ILE A 182 20.14 -28.88 3.63
C ILE A 182 20.93 -28.11 2.57
N SER A 183 22.05 -28.66 2.06
CA SER A 183 22.81 -28.06 0.96
C SER A 183 22.02 -27.95 -0.35
N ASN A 184 20.99 -28.78 -0.57
CA ASN A 184 20.15 -28.73 -1.77
C ASN A 184 19.25 -27.48 -1.85
N TRP A 185 19.21 -26.69 -0.77
CA TRP A 185 18.41 -25.48 -0.64
C TRP A 185 19.27 -24.21 -0.80
N LEU A 186 20.58 -24.35 -0.96
CA LEU A 186 21.49 -23.25 -1.33
C LEU A 186 21.05 -22.72 -2.71
N ASN A 187 20.79 -21.41 -2.79
CA ASN A 187 20.42 -20.67 -4.01
C ASN A 187 18.96 -20.81 -4.49
N ARG A 188 18.01 -21.19 -3.64
CA ARG A 188 16.58 -21.18 -4.01
C ARG A 188 15.85 -20.03 -3.32
N ASP A 189 15.35 -19.08 -4.12
CA ASP A 189 14.61 -17.91 -3.61
C ASP A 189 13.13 -18.20 -3.32
N LYS A 190 12.60 -19.28 -3.89
CA LYS A 190 11.22 -19.70 -3.73
C LYS A 190 11.12 -21.18 -3.36
N ALA A 191 10.14 -21.52 -2.54
CA ALA A 191 9.79 -22.89 -2.18
C ALA A 191 8.41 -23.26 -2.73
N TYR A 192 8.22 -24.55 -3.00
CA TYR A 192 6.88 -25.07 -3.21
C TYR A 192 6.07 -24.91 -1.91
N PRO A 193 4.81 -24.44 -2.00
CA PRO A 193 3.97 -24.24 -0.83
C PRO A 193 3.63 -25.56 -0.15
N THR A 194 3.27 -25.50 1.14
CA THR A 194 2.64 -26.62 1.85
C THR A 194 1.20 -26.80 1.40
N ASN A 195 0.62 -27.97 1.65
CA ASN A 195 -0.81 -28.21 1.43
C ASN A 195 -1.73 -27.51 2.47
N VAL A 196 -1.18 -26.71 3.39
CA VAL A 196 -1.95 -25.83 4.29
C VAL A 196 -1.88 -24.38 3.79
N LEU A 197 -3.03 -23.81 3.43
CA LEU A 197 -3.18 -22.46 2.91
C LEU A 197 -3.64 -21.52 4.04
N HIS A 198 -2.84 -20.52 4.38
CA HIS A 198 -3.13 -19.57 5.45
C HIS A 198 -3.73 -18.27 4.89
N LEU A 199 -5.05 -18.23 4.70
CA LEU A 199 -5.78 -17.11 4.10
C LEU A 199 -6.87 -16.60 5.05
N ALA A 200 -7.10 -15.29 5.09
CA ALA A 200 -8.16 -14.68 5.90
C ALA A 200 -9.53 -14.80 5.21
N THR A 201 -10.62 -14.99 5.96
CA THR A 201 -11.98 -14.92 5.43
C THR A 201 -12.37 -13.46 5.10
N GLU A 202 -13.00 -13.24 3.95
CA GLU A 202 -13.59 -11.95 3.58
C GLU A 202 -14.91 -11.70 4.33
N CYS A 203 -15.01 -10.59 5.06
CA CYS A 203 -16.20 -10.21 5.84
C CYS A 203 -17.11 -9.17 5.15
N GLY A 204 -16.87 -8.86 3.86
CA GLY A 204 -17.55 -7.78 3.14
C GLY A 204 -18.96 -8.07 2.63
N ASN A 205 -19.35 -9.34 2.48
CA ASN A 205 -20.67 -9.72 1.94
C ASN A 205 -21.62 -10.16 3.06
N LYS A 206 -22.42 -9.21 3.57
CA LYS A 206 -23.46 -9.47 4.59
C LYS A 206 -24.59 -10.43 4.14
N ASN A 207 -24.68 -10.76 2.85
CA ASN A 207 -25.74 -11.60 2.27
C ASN A 207 -25.26 -12.98 1.79
N HIS A 208 -24.00 -13.41 2.05
CA HIS A 208 -23.49 -14.70 1.59
C HIS A 208 -23.12 -15.64 2.74
N SER A 209 -23.50 -16.91 2.63
CA SER A 209 -23.34 -17.92 3.69
C SER A 209 -22.07 -18.78 3.60
N ALA A 210 -21.25 -18.64 2.55
CA ALA A 210 -19.86 -19.14 2.50
C ALA A 210 -18.95 -18.21 1.68
N ALA A 211 -18.60 -17.05 2.23
CA ALA A 211 -17.61 -16.18 1.62
C ALA A 211 -16.20 -16.74 1.87
N PHE A 212 -15.54 -17.22 0.82
CA PHE A 212 -14.10 -17.48 0.81
C PHE A 212 -13.38 -16.33 0.09
N PRO A 213 -12.13 -16.01 0.47
CA PRO A 213 -11.40 -14.90 -0.11
C PRO A 213 -11.11 -15.14 -1.59
N GLU A 214 -11.02 -14.07 -2.40
CA GLU A 214 -10.62 -14.18 -3.81
C GLU A 214 -9.28 -14.92 -4.01
N GLU A 215 -8.36 -14.81 -3.04
CA GLU A 215 -7.05 -15.47 -3.07
C GLU A 215 -7.15 -17.00 -3.09
N LEU A 216 -8.20 -17.58 -2.48
CA LEU A 216 -8.36 -19.03 -2.40
C LEU A 216 -8.59 -19.68 -3.78
N PRO A 217 -9.64 -19.32 -4.56
CA PRO A 217 -9.79 -19.84 -5.91
C PRO A 217 -8.66 -19.36 -6.83
N ALA A 218 -8.10 -18.18 -6.64
CA ALA A 218 -6.98 -17.70 -7.44
C ALA A 218 -5.76 -18.64 -7.35
N TRP A 219 -5.48 -19.17 -6.17
CA TRP A 219 -4.39 -20.11 -5.94
C TRP A 219 -4.59 -21.42 -6.73
N PHE A 220 -5.79 -22.00 -6.67
CA PHE A 220 -6.12 -23.23 -7.40
C PHE A 220 -6.20 -23.02 -8.92
N ILE A 221 -6.74 -21.88 -9.37
CA ILE A 221 -6.80 -21.52 -10.79
C ILE A 221 -5.38 -21.42 -11.35
N ARG A 222 -4.43 -20.78 -10.64
CA ARG A 222 -3.02 -20.75 -11.04
C ARG A 222 -2.39 -22.14 -11.06
N LEU A 223 -2.65 -22.95 -10.04
CA LEU A 223 -2.05 -24.27 -9.89
C LEU A 223 -2.53 -25.26 -10.96
N PHE A 224 -3.79 -25.21 -11.38
CA PHE A 224 -4.38 -26.26 -12.22
C PHE A 224 -4.75 -25.81 -13.64
N THR A 225 -4.61 -24.53 -13.97
CA THR A 225 -5.00 -23.99 -15.30
C THR A 225 -4.00 -22.99 -15.86
N LYS A 226 -4.01 -22.82 -17.18
CA LYS A 226 -3.34 -21.75 -17.94
C LYS A 226 -4.35 -20.71 -18.43
N LYS A 227 -3.84 -19.63 -19.03
CA LYS A 227 -4.69 -18.64 -19.70
C LYS A 227 -5.54 -19.33 -20.77
N TYR A 228 -6.80 -18.92 -20.89
CA TYR A 228 -7.82 -19.45 -21.80
C TYR A 228 -8.33 -20.87 -21.50
N ASP A 229 -7.90 -21.50 -20.39
CA ASP A 229 -8.53 -22.73 -19.90
C ASP A 229 -9.91 -22.43 -19.28
N THR A 230 -10.75 -23.46 -19.14
CA THR A 230 -12.12 -23.31 -18.63
C THR A 230 -12.25 -23.74 -17.18
N VAL A 231 -12.80 -22.84 -16.35
CA VAL A 231 -13.09 -23.06 -14.92
C VAL A 231 -14.60 -23.18 -14.68
N LEU A 232 -15.05 -24.22 -13.98
CA LEU A 232 -16.46 -24.45 -13.66
C LEU A 232 -16.71 -24.32 -12.15
N ASP A 233 -17.75 -23.56 -11.79
CA ASP A 233 -18.31 -23.52 -10.44
C ASP A 233 -19.82 -23.87 -10.49
N PRO A 234 -20.21 -25.13 -10.20
CA PRO A 234 -21.61 -25.57 -10.23
C PRO A 234 -22.47 -25.02 -9.08
N PHE A 235 -21.88 -24.33 -8.11
CA PHE A 235 -22.57 -23.66 -7.00
C PHE A 235 -21.98 -22.24 -6.81
N MET A 236 -22.05 -21.43 -7.87
CA MET A 236 -21.26 -20.20 -7.97
C MET A 236 -21.55 -19.15 -6.89
N GLY A 237 -22.75 -19.15 -6.29
CA GLY A 237 -23.16 -18.19 -5.28
C GLY A 237 -22.86 -16.75 -5.70
N SER A 238 -22.03 -16.06 -4.93
CA SER A 238 -21.67 -14.66 -5.21
C SER A 238 -20.77 -14.40 -6.42
N GLY A 239 -20.34 -15.45 -7.13
CA GLY A 239 -19.56 -15.35 -8.38
C GLY A 239 -18.07 -15.06 -8.19
N THR A 240 -17.52 -15.24 -7.00
CA THR A 240 -16.10 -15.01 -6.69
C THR A 240 -15.18 -15.78 -7.63
N THR A 241 -15.45 -17.07 -7.84
CA THR A 241 -14.68 -17.94 -8.76
C THR A 241 -14.66 -17.39 -10.19
N LEU A 242 -15.80 -16.92 -10.69
CA LEU A 242 -15.94 -16.39 -12.05
C LEU A 242 -15.17 -15.06 -12.20
N SER A 243 -15.31 -14.16 -11.23
CA SER A 243 -14.59 -12.87 -11.23
C SER A 243 -13.07 -13.09 -11.23
N VAL A 244 -12.58 -13.99 -10.39
CA VAL A 244 -11.15 -14.34 -10.31
C VAL A 244 -10.67 -15.00 -11.59
N SER A 245 -11.47 -15.90 -12.19
CA SER A 245 -11.15 -16.53 -13.47
C SER A 245 -10.98 -15.51 -14.59
N ALA A 246 -11.89 -14.52 -14.68
CA ALA A 246 -11.79 -13.43 -15.65
C ALA A 246 -10.55 -12.54 -15.42
N LYS A 247 -10.26 -12.14 -14.17
CA LYS A 247 -9.03 -11.39 -13.81
C LYS A 247 -7.76 -12.16 -14.22
N LEU A 248 -7.80 -13.48 -14.10
CA LEU A 248 -6.72 -14.37 -14.50
C LEU A 248 -6.76 -14.76 -15.98
N GLN A 249 -7.68 -14.24 -16.80
CA GLN A 249 -7.79 -14.57 -18.23
C GLN A 249 -8.09 -16.05 -18.49
N ARG A 250 -9.04 -16.63 -17.75
CA ARG A 250 -9.60 -17.98 -17.97
C ARG A 250 -11.07 -17.87 -18.38
N HIS A 251 -11.53 -18.78 -19.23
CA HIS A 251 -12.97 -18.95 -19.46
C HIS A 251 -13.62 -19.47 -18.18
N SER A 252 -14.87 -19.08 -17.91
CA SER A 252 -15.57 -19.59 -16.73
C SER A 252 -17.05 -19.86 -16.95
N ILE A 253 -17.57 -20.86 -16.26
CA ILE A 253 -18.97 -21.27 -16.26
C ILE A 253 -19.44 -21.30 -14.81
N GLY A 254 -20.48 -20.54 -14.49
CA GLY A 254 -21.12 -20.54 -13.17
C GLY A 254 -22.57 -20.98 -13.24
N ILE A 255 -22.97 -21.87 -12.33
CA ILE A 255 -24.36 -22.32 -12.20
C ILE A 255 -24.85 -22.01 -10.79
N ASP A 256 -26.03 -21.41 -10.67
CA ASP A 256 -26.74 -21.30 -9.39
C ASP A 256 -28.24 -21.45 -9.59
N ILE A 257 -28.91 -22.03 -8.59
CA ILE A 257 -30.36 -22.21 -8.58
C ILE A 257 -31.08 -20.94 -8.10
N ILE A 258 -30.39 -20.08 -7.36
CA ILE A 258 -30.95 -18.86 -6.75
C ILE A 258 -30.91 -17.70 -7.76
N PRO A 259 -32.07 -17.18 -8.22
CA PRO A 259 -32.14 -16.10 -9.20
C PRO A 259 -31.41 -14.82 -8.76
N GLU A 260 -31.39 -14.50 -7.48
CA GLU A 260 -30.75 -13.31 -6.92
C GLU A 260 -29.22 -13.34 -7.15
N TYR A 261 -28.59 -14.52 -7.01
CA TYR A 261 -27.16 -14.68 -7.27
C TYR A 261 -26.86 -14.60 -8.77
N TYR A 262 -27.71 -15.20 -9.60
CA TYR A 262 -27.61 -15.08 -11.05
C TYR A 262 -27.61 -13.62 -11.51
N GLU A 263 -28.59 -12.83 -11.09
CA GLU A 263 -28.70 -11.42 -11.49
C GLU A 263 -27.55 -10.55 -10.91
N MET A 264 -27.12 -10.85 -9.69
CA MET A 264 -25.98 -10.15 -9.08
C MET A 264 -24.66 -10.40 -9.83
N VAL A 265 -24.38 -11.63 -10.24
CA VAL A 265 -23.16 -11.94 -10.98
C VAL A 265 -23.24 -11.36 -12.40
N LYS A 266 -24.40 -11.48 -13.05
CA LYS A 266 -24.62 -10.93 -14.39
C LYS A 266 -24.45 -9.41 -14.42
N SER A 267 -25.03 -8.68 -13.46
CA SER A 267 -24.88 -7.21 -13.36
C SER A 267 -23.44 -6.77 -13.12
N ARG A 268 -22.67 -7.51 -12.31
CA ARG A 268 -21.24 -7.23 -12.10
C ARG A 268 -20.41 -7.43 -13.37
N LEU A 269 -20.64 -8.53 -14.09
CA LEU A 269 -19.91 -8.83 -15.33
C LEU A 269 -20.19 -7.79 -16.42
N HIS A 270 -21.43 -7.29 -16.53
CA HIS A 270 -21.80 -6.27 -17.52
C HIS A 270 -21.23 -4.87 -17.20
N GLN A 271 -20.93 -4.56 -15.92
CA GLN A 271 -20.36 -3.26 -15.54
C GLN A 271 -18.85 -3.15 -15.78
N SER A 272 -18.09 -4.24 -15.61
CA SER A 272 -16.62 -4.19 -15.65
C SER A 272 -16.02 -4.19 -17.05
N GLU A 273 -16.64 -4.88 -18.02
CA GLU A 273 -16.14 -4.92 -19.40
C GLU A 273 -16.51 -3.66 -20.19
N HIS A 274 -17.67 -3.06 -19.94
CA HIS A 274 -18.15 -1.95 -20.75
C HIS A 274 -17.61 -0.57 -20.35
N LEU A 275 -17.23 -0.31 -19.10
CA LEU A 275 -16.87 1.05 -18.67
C LEU A 275 -15.38 1.37 -18.84
N LEU A 276 -14.49 0.41 -18.55
CA LEU A 276 -13.05 0.64 -18.63
C LEU A 276 -12.55 0.61 -20.07
N ASP A 277 -13.03 -0.34 -20.88
CA ASP A 277 -12.69 -0.44 -22.31
C ASP A 277 -13.30 0.72 -23.11
N PHE A 278 -14.54 1.12 -22.81
CA PHE A 278 -15.16 2.34 -23.36
C PHE A 278 -14.40 3.61 -23.00
N ALA A 279 -13.95 3.76 -21.75
CA ALA A 279 -13.24 4.96 -21.31
C ALA A 279 -11.83 5.06 -21.92
N LEU A 280 -11.17 3.92 -22.19
CA LEU A 280 -9.80 3.87 -22.70
C LEU A 280 -9.70 3.80 -24.24
N HIS A 281 -10.74 3.33 -24.92
CA HIS A 281 -10.73 3.13 -26.38
C HIS A 281 -11.85 3.87 -27.12
N ILE A 282 -12.34 4.97 -26.55
CA ILE A 282 -13.47 5.74 -27.11
C ILE A 282 -13.23 6.18 -28.57
N GLU A 283 -11.98 6.37 -28.96
CA GLU A 283 -11.55 6.73 -30.31
C GLU A 283 -11.85 5.66 -31.37
N ARG A 284 -12.04 4.39 -30.97
CA ARG A 284 -12.42 3.30 -31.88
C ARG A 284 -13.92 3.31 -32.20
N TYR A 285 -14.73 3.76 -31.26
CA TYR A 285 -16.20 3.74 -31.36
C TYR A 285 -16.77 5.04 -31.93
N LEU A 286 -16.11 6.18 -31.67
CA LEU A 286 -16.57 7.51 -32.10
C LEU A 286 -16.86 7.61 -33.62
N PRO A 287 -15.97 7.15 -34.53
CA PRO A 287 -16.23 7.27 -35.97
C PRO A 287 -17.48 6.50 -36.42
N ALA A 288 -17.70 5.30 -35.86
CA ALA A 288 -18.87 4.48 -36.17
C ALA A 288 -20.16 5.17 -35.66
N TRP A 289 -20.13 5.75 -34.47
CA TRP A 289 -21.30 6.44 -33.93
C TRP A 289 -21.61 7.77 -34.62
N PHE A 290 -20.61 8.49 -35.10
CA PHE A 290 -20.84 9.65 -35.98
C PHE A 290 -21.56 9.25 -37.27
N ALA A 291 -21.24 8.08 -37.83
CA ALA A 291 -21.91 7.55 -39.02
C ALA A 291 -23.33 7.03 -38.73
N GLU A 292 -23.55 6.41 -37.58
CA GLU A 292 -24.83 5.77 -37.22
C GLU A 292 -25.85 6.75 -36.61
N TYR A 293 -25.43 7.60 -35.67
CA TYR A 293 -26.32 8.45 -34.87
C TYR A 293 -26.42 9.89 -35.36
N GLY A 294 -25.55 10.33 -36.28
CA GLY A 294 -25.53 11.70 -36.79
C GLY A 294 -25.53 12.74 -35.65
N ASN A 295 -26.48 13.69 -35.65
CA ASN A 295 -26.60 14.71 -34.60
C ASN A 295 -26.87 14.13 -33.19
N GLY A 296 -27.35 12.88 -33.06
CA GLY A 296 -27.60 12.22 -31.77
C GLY A 296 -26.33 11.99 -30.94
N ILE A 297 -25.15 11.94 -31.60
CA ILE A 297 -23.85 11.79 -30.93
C ILE A 297 -23.53 12.95 -29.99
N LEU A 298 -24.13 14.13 -30.22
CA LEU A 298 -23.94 15.33 -29.41
C LEU A 298 -24.39 15.14 -27.96
N ILE A 299 -25.40 14.28 -27.72
CA ILE A 299 -25.86 13.95 -26.37
C ILE A 299 -24.80 13.13 -25.63
N VAL A 300 -24.19 12.16 -26.31
CA VAL A 300 -23.14 11.31 -25.74
C VAL A 300 -21.90 12.14 -25.42
N LEU A 301 -21.47 12.98 -26.37
CA LEU A 301 -20.34 13.89 -26.20
C LEU A 301 -20.58 14.90 -25.07
N PHE A 302 -21.80 15.41 -24.96
CA PHE A 302 -22.20 16.27 -23.84
C PHE A 302 -21.98 15.57 -22.50
N ILE A 303 -22.49 14.33 -22.35
CA ILE A 303 -22.38 13.57 -21.10
C ILE A 303 -20.91 13.32 -20.73
N ILE A 304 -20.07 12.93 -21.70
CA ILE A 304 -18.67 12.63 -21.44
C ILE A 304 -17.91 13.88 -20.94
N ILE A 305 -17.99 14.98 -21.68
CA ILE A 305 -17.31 16.23 -21.30
C ILE A 305 -17.87 16.80 -19.99
N PHE A 306 -19.20 16.70 -19.79
CA PHE A 306 -19.85 17.13 -18.56
C PHE A 306 -19.37 16.32 -17.34
N LEU A 307 -19.27 15.00 -17.46
CA LEU A 307 -18.80 14.14 -16.37
C LEU A 307 -17.31 14.32 -16.11
N GLU A 308 -16.50 14.44 -17.15
CA GLU A 308 -15.06 14.68 -17.05
C GLU A 308 -14.75 15.98 -16.29
N THR A 309 -15.47 17.07 -16.60
CA THR A 309 -15.29 18.36 -15.91
C THR A 309 -16.04 18.43 -14.58
N GLY A 310 -17.15 17.70 -14.46
CA GLY A 310 -18.08 17.74 -13.33
C GLY A 310 -17.72 16.86 -12.13
N VAL A 311 -17.01 15.75 -12.33
CA VAL A 311 -16.80 14.71 -11.31
C VAL A 311 -15.33 14.61 -10.89
N VAL A 312 -15.05 14.86 -9.61
CA VAL A 312 -13.68 14.91 -9.02
C VAL A 312 -12.92 13.58 -9.13
N ILE A 313 -13.63 12.44 -9.21
CA ILE A 313 -13.05 11.08 -9.12
C ILE A 313 -12.66 10.51 -10.51
N ALA A 314 -12.95 11.21 -11.61
CA ALA A 314 -12.71 10.71 -12.97
C ALA A 314 -11.65 11.53 -13.78
N PRO A 315 -10.40 11.70 -13.29
CA PRO A 315 -9.40 12.55 -13.99
C PRO A 315 -8.76 11.90 -15.23
N PHE A 316 -9.21 10.72 -15.67
CA PHE A 316 -8.51 9.90 -16.67
C PHE A 316 -9.16 9.86 -18.06
N LEU A 317 -10.23 10.62 -18.31
CA LEU A 317 -10.78 10.74 -19.65
C LEU A 317 -9.95 11.78 -20.44
N PRO A 318 -9.45 11.46 -21.65
CA PRO A 318 -8.61 12.38 -22.41
C PRO A 318 -9.45 13.42 -23.17
N GLY A 319 -10.01 14.40 -22.44
CA GLY A 319 -10.90 15.41 -23.02
C GLY A 319 -10.30 16.23 -24.16
N ASP A 320 -9.00 16.55 -24.08
CA ASP A 320 -8.34 17.33 -25.14
C ASP A 320 -8.32 16.58 -26.47
N SER A 321 -7.98 15.29 -26.41
CA SER A 321 -7.98 14.38 -27.55
C SER A 321 -9.39 14.13 -28.07
N LEU A 322 -10.39 14.03 -27.19
CA LEU A 322 -11.78 13.84 -27.56
C LEU A 322 -12.33 15.06 -28.32
N LEU A 323 -12.03 16.28 -27.86
CA LEU A 323 -12.45 17.52 -28.53
C LEU A 323 -11.82 17.67 -29.92
N PHE A 324 -10.52 17.35 -30.03
CA PHE A 324 -9.82 17.36 -31.31
C PHE A 324 -10.41 16.31 -32.28
N LEU A 325 -10.58 15.07 -31.81
CA LEU A 325 -11.17 13.98 -32.60
C LEU A 325 -12.59 14.31 -33.07
N THR A 326 -13.40 14.89 -32.18
CA THR A 326 -14.76 15.36 -32.46
C THR A 326 -14.76 16.42 -33.57
N GLY A 327 -13.83 17.38 -33.53
CA GLY A 327 -13.65 18.36 -34.61
C GLY A 327 -13.32 17.70 -35.95
N ALA A 328 -12.37 16.76 -35.97
CA ALA A 328 -11.96 16.05 -37.18
C ALA A 328 -13.11 15.23 -37.81
N LEU A 329 -13.89 14.54 -36.98
CA LEU A 329 -15.04 13.74 -37.43
C LEU A 329 -16.22 14.62 -37.87
N THR A 330 -16.40 15.79 -37.28
CA THR A 330 -17.40 16.79 -37.71
C THR A 330 -17.12 17.28 -39.12
N ALA A 331 -15.84 17.55 -39.43
CA ALA A 331 -15.38 17.90 -40.77
C ALA A 331 -15.64 16.78 -41.80
N ALA A 332 -15.47 15.51 -41.41
CA ALA A 332 -15.69 14.36 -42.29
C ALA A 332 -17.18 14.01 -42.49
N SER A 333 -18.04 14.28 -41.49
CA SER A 333 -19.47 13.94 -41.50
C SER A 333 -20.38 15.04 -42.07
N GLY A 334 -19.86 16.24 -42.30
CA GLY A 334 -20.65 17.39 -42.80
C GLY A 334 -21.57 18.01 -41.74
N MET A 335 -21.39 17.67 -40.47
CA MET A 335 -22.16 18.26 -39.35
C MET A 335 -21.80 19.72 -39.13
N ASN A 336 -22.76 20.51 -38.63
CA ASN A 336 -22.53 21.93 -38.36
C ASN A 336 -21.58 22.10 -37.15
N VAL A 337 -20.34 22.49 -37.42
CA VAL A 337 -19.30 22.68 -36.39
C VAL A 337 -19.69 23.69 -35.31
N TRP A 338 -20.48 24.71 -35.62
CA TRP A 338 -20.96 25.68 -34.64
C TRP A 338 -21.93 25.06 -33.64
N LEU A 339 -22.75 24.11 -34.08
CA LEU A 339 -23.64 23.35 -33.19
C LEU A 339 -22.82 22.46 -32.25
N VAL A 340 -21.81 21.76 -32.78
CA VAL A 340 -20.90 20.92 -31.99
C VAL A 340 -20.18 21.75 -30.92
N MET A 341 -19.58 22.87 -31.32
CA MET A 341 -18.90 23.78 -30.40
C MET A 341 -19.86 24.32 -29.33
N GLY A 342 -21.08 24.70 -29.70
CA GLY A 342 -22.09 25.18 -28.76
C GLY A 342 -22.45 24.14 -27.70
N VAL A 343 -22.71 22.89 -28.09
CA VAL A 343 -23.06 21.81 -27.16
C VAL A 343 -21.91 21.49 -26.22
N LEU A 344 -20.68 21.34 -26.73
CA LEU A 344 -19.50 21.02 -25.92
C LEU A 344 -19.14 22.15 -24.96
N PHE A 345 -19.33 23.40 -25.38
CA PHE A 345 -19.16 24.57 -24.53
C PHE A 345 -20.14 24.58 -23.36
N ILE A 346 -21.42 24.29 -23.62
CA ILE A 346 -22.44 24.16 -22.56
C ILE A 346 -22.07 23.01 -21.62
N ALA A 347 -21.66 21.85 -22.15
CA ALA A 347 -21.23 20.70 -21.35
C ALA A 347 -20.08 21.05 -20.40
N ALA A 348 -19.01 21.65 -20.95
CA ALA A 348 -17.79 21.97 -20.21
C ALA A 348 -18.01 23.06 -19.15
N THR A 349 -18.89 24.02 -19.39
CA THR A 349 -19.19 25.10 -18.44
C THR A 349 -20.16 24.64 -17.36
N ALA A 350 -21.17 23.83 -17.72
CA ALA A 350 -22.11 23.24 -16.79
C ALA A 350 -21.45 22.20 -15.87
N GLY A 351 -20.52 21.39 -16.39
CA GLY A 351 -19.75 20.44 -15.60
C GLY A 351 -18.90 21.13 -14.53
N ASP A 352 -18.09 22.11 -14.91
CA ASP A 352 -17.30 22.92 -13.94
C ASP A 352 -18.20 23.63 -12.91
N ALA A 353 -19.39 24.10 -13.32
CA ALA A 353 -20.35 24.70 -12.40
C ALA A 353 -20.93 23.68 -11.41
N LEU A 354 -21.22 22.46 -11.86
CA LEU A 354 -21.59 21.35 -10.99
C LEU A 354 -20.46 21.03 -10.01
N ASN A 355 -19.22 20.91 -10.51
CA ASN A 355 -18.04 20.59 -9.71
C ASN A 355 -17.78 21.65 -8.61
N TYR A 356 -17.85 22.93 -8.98
CA TYR A 356 -17.80 24.03 -8.02
C TYR A 356 -18.92 23.95 -6.97
N THR A 357 -20.13 23.60 -7.39
CA THR A 357 -21.28 23.48 -6.49
C THR A 357 -21.12 22.30 -5.52
N ILE A 358 -20.58 21.18 -6.00
CA ILE A 358 -20.18 20.04 -5.17
C ILE A 358 -19.13 20.50 -4.16
N GLY A 359 -18.06 21.18 -4.59
CA GLY A 359 -17.04 21.73 -3.69
C GLY A 359 -17.61 22.68 -2.64
N LYS A 360 -18.54 23.57 -3.02
CA LYS A 360 -19.22 24.49 -2.11
C LYS A 360 -20.14 23.78 -1.11
N PHE A 361 -20.88 22.77 -1.56
CA PHE A 361 -21.79 21.98 -0.73
C PHE A 361 -21.02 21.12 0.28
N PHE A 362 -20.02 20.35 -0.19
CA PHE A 362 -19.16 19.55 0.67
C PHE A 362 -18.31 20.43 1.57
N GLY A 363 -17.82 21.59 1.11
CA GLY A 363 -17.13 22.56 1.96
C GLY A 363 -17.93 22.93 3.21
N LYS A 364 -19.23 23.18 3.08
CA LYS A 364 -20.11 23.51 4.21
C LYS A 364 -20.33 22.31 5.15
N THR A 365 -20.62 21.13 4.61
CA THR A 365 -20.87 19.90 5.39
C THR A 365 -19.60 19.35 6.08
N VAL A 366 -18.45 19.52 5.45
CA VAL A 366 -17.13 19.16 5.99
C VAL A 366 -16.69 20.13 7.09
N LEU A 367 -17.01 21.42 6.95
CA LEU A 367 -16.77 22.45 7.97
C LEU A 367 -17.65 22.26 9.23
N GLU A 368 -18.85 21.70 9.08
CA GLU A 368 -19.83 21.53 10.18
C GLU A 368 -19.87 20.10 10.77
N GLY A 369 -19.23 19.10 10.14
CA GLY A 369 -19.28 17.69 10.52
C GLY A 369 -18.03 17.09 11.18
N LYS A 370 -18.06 15.77 11.49
CA LYS A 370 -16.94 15.02 12.10
C LYS A 370 -15.64 15.03 11.27
N LEU A 371 -15.71 15.34 9.97
CA LEU A 371 -14.56 15.50 9.08
C LEU A 371 -13.81 16.85 9.23
N ARG A 372 -14.33 17.82 10.00
CA ARG A 372 -13.64 19.08 10.32
C ARG A 372 -12.24 18.87 10.91
N ARG A 373 -12.01 17.75 11.61
CA ARG A 373 -10.70 17.37 12.18
C ARG A 373 -9.61 17.09 11.14
N PHE A 374 -9.98 16.86 9.88
CA PHE A 374 -9.04 16.54 8.79
C PHE A 374 -8.71 17.72 7.89
N ILE A 375 -9.40 18.87 8.02
CA ILE A 375 -9.23 20.03 7.14
C ILE A 375 -9.07 21.30 7.98
N SER A 376 -7.89 21.90 7.93
CA SER A 376 -7.55 23.12 8.66
C SER A 376 -8.32 24.32 8.10
N GLN A 377 -9.02 25.06 8.97
CA GLN A 377 -9.67 26.33 8.64
C GLN A 377 -8.69 27.30 7.97
N LYS A 378 -7.42 27.32 8.41
CA LYS A 378 -6.39 28.19 7.87
C LYS A 378 -5.92 27.76 6.47
N ALA A 379 -5.99 26.48 6.12
CA ALA A 379 -5.75 25.99 4.76
C ALA A 379 -6.89 26.38 3.81
N LEU A 380 -8.14 26.39 4.31
CA LEU A 380 -9.29 26.92 3.60
C LEU A 380 -9.16 28.44 3.41
N ASP A 381 -8.68 29.17 4.42
CA ASP A 381 -8.47 30.62 4.34
C ASP A 381 -7.30 30.98 3.40
N LYS A 382 -6.20 30.21 3.40
CA LYS A 382 -5.07 30.38 2.45
C LYS A 382 -5.49 30.03 1.02
N THR A 383 -6.32 28.99 0.85
CA THR A 383 -6.95 28.67 -0.43
C THR A 383 -7.87 29.80 -0.86
N HIS A 384 -8.65 30.38 0.06
CA HIS A 384 -9.49 31.54 -0.19
C HIS A 384 -8.68 32.78 -0.63
N GLU A 385 -7.59 33.13 0.08
CA GLU A 385 -6.69 34.23 -0.29
C GLU A 385 -6.01 34.01 -1.65
N TYR A 386 -5.54 32.79 -1.92
CA TYR A 386 -4.95 32.42 -3.21
C TYR A 386 -5.97 32.55 -4.36
N PHE A 387 -7.19 32.04 -4.18
CA PHE A 387 -8.24 32.14 -5.19
C PHE A 387 -8.80 33.57 -5.33
N GLU A 388 -8.75 34.39 -4.28
CA GLU A 388 -9.07 35.82 -4.37
C GLU A 388 -8.03 36.59 -5.21
N LYS A 389 -6.73 36.34 -4.98
CA LYS A 389 -5.65 37.07 -5.67
C LYS A 389 -5.34 36.55 -7.08
N HIS A 390 -5.37 35.23 -7.29
CA HIS A 390 -4.91 34.57 -8.53
C HIS A 390 -5.93 33.58 -9.14
N GLY A 391 -6.99 33.22 -8.41
CA GLY A 391 -7.91 32.13 -8.76
C GLY A 391 -8.60 32.25 -10.11
N GLY A 392 -8.86 33.47 -10.59
CA GLY A 392 -9.49 33.65 -11.90
C GLY A 392 -8.64 33.14 -13.07
N ARG A 393 -7.34 33.46 -13.07
CA ARG A 393 -6.40 32.97 -14.09
C ARG A 393 -6.16 31.47 -13.93
N THR A 394 -6.14 30.98 -12.69
CA THR A 394 -5.99 29.55 -12.38
C THR A 394 -7.12 28.72 -12.98
N ILE A 395 -8.38 29.17 -12.93
CA ILE A 395 -9.52 28.44 -13.54
C ILE A 395 -9.38 28.32 -15.06
N ILE A 396 -8.85 29.35 -15.74
CA ILE A 396 -8.62 29.31 -17.20
C ILE A 396 -7.47 28.34 -17.53
N ILE A 397 -6.33 28.48 -16.84
CA ILE A 397 -5.11 27.69 -17.13
C ILE A 397 -5.37 26.21 -16.81
N ALA A 398 -6.08 25.92 -15.72
CA ALA A 398 -6.40 24.57 -15.28
C ALA A 398 -7.09 23.75 -16.38
N ARG A 399 -7.89 24.38 -17.27
CA ARG A 399 -8.60 23.66 -18.33
C ARG A 399 -7.71 22.97 -19.35
N PHE A 400 -6.44 23.37 -19.46
CA PHE A 400 -5.46 22.78 -20.36
C PHE A 400 -4.55 21.75 -19.67
N VAL A 401 -4.79 21.47 -18.37
CA VAL A 401 -3.99 20.53 -17.58
C VAL A 401 -4.94 19.49 -16.97
N PRO A 402 -5.02 18.25 -17.50
CA PRO A 402 -6.08 17.28 -17.18
C PRO A 402 -6.31 17.06 -15.67
N LEU A 403 -5.25 16.90 -14.87
CA LEU A 403 -5.34 16.67 -13.43
C LEU A 403 -5.78 17.92 -12.65
N VAL A 404 -5.36 19.10 -13.12
CA VAL A 404 -5.67 20.38 -12.46
C VAL A 404 -7.07 20.86 -12.86
N ARG A 405 -7.54 20.53 -14.07
CA ARG A 405 -8.87 20.86 -14.61
C ARG A 405 -10.00 20.40 -13.71
N THR A 406 -9.94 19.18 -13.20
CA THR A 406 -11.01 18.61 -12.35
C THR A 406 -10.90 19.07 -10.89
N ALA A 407 -9.69 19.37 -10.42
CA ALA A 407 -9.45 19.82 -9.05
C ALA A 407 -9.75 21.31 -8.84
N ALA A 408 -9.42 22.18 -9.81
CA ALA A 408 -9.49 23.62 -9.61
C ALA A 408 -10.92 24.17 -9.35
N PRO A 409 -11.98 23.75 -10.07
CA PRO A 409 -13.35 24.18 -9.79
C PRO A 409 -13.85 23.70 -8.42
N PHE A 410 -13.52 22.47 -8.03
CA PHE A 410 -13.85 21.91 -6.72
C PHE A 410 -13.22 22.74 -5.58
N VAL A 411 -11.92 23.00 -5.70
CA VAL A 411 -11.15 23.77 -4.71
C VAL A 411 -11.63 25.22 -4.66
N ALA A 412 -12.01 25.83 -5.79
CA ALA A 412 -12.63 27.15 -5.82
C ALA A 412 -13.97 27.20 -5.08
N GLY A 413 -14.76 26.11 -5.15
CA GLY A 413 -16.01 25.95 -4.40
C GLY A 413 -15.78 25.85 -2.89
N ILE A 414 -14.79 25.06 -2.47
CA ILE A 414 -14.37 24.93 -1.08
C ILE A 414 -13.81 26.25 -0.53
N GLY A 415 -12.96 26.93 -1.31
CA GLY A 415 -12.30 28.19 -0.98
C GLY A 415 -13.22 29.42 -1.04
N LYS A 416 -14.55 29.26 -1.05
CA LYS A 416 -15.56 30.34 -1.02
C LYS A 416 -15.35 31.46 -2.06
N MET A 417 -14.81 31.14 -3.24
CA MET A 417 -14.75 32.11 -4.34
C MET A 417 -16.17 32.60 -4.68
N SER A 418 -16.37 33.87 -5.04
CA SER A 418 -17.71 34.31 -5.43
C SER A 418 -18.15 33.62 -6.73
N TYR A 419 -19.39 33.10 -6.77
CA TYR A 419 -19.89 32.38 -7.96
C TYR A 419 -19.86 33.25 -9.22
N ARG A 420 -20.07 34.57 -9.10
CA ARG A 420 -19.99 35.50 -10.24
C ARG A 420 -18.59 35.54 -10.85
N LYS A 421 -17.56 35.62 -10.00
CA LYS A 421 -16.15 35.62 -10.43
C LYS A 421 -15.80 34.26 -11.03
N PHE A 422 -16.15 33.17 -10.36
CA PHE A 422 -15.95 31.80 -10.87
C PHE A 422 -16.62 31.60 -12.22
N ALA A 423 -17.91 31.93 -12.36
CA ALA A 423 -18.69 31.74 -13.58
C ALA A 423 -18.08 32.50 -14.76
N PHE A 424 -17.61 33.74 -14.57
CA PHE A 424 -16.93 34.49 -15.62
C PHE A 424 -15.69 33.76 -16.14
N TYR A 425 -14.78 33.32 -15.25
CA TYR A 425 -13.55 32.64 -15.64
C TYR A 425 -13.80 31.22 -16.16
N ASN A 426 -14.82 30.53 -15.63
CA ASN A 426 -15.28 29.23 -16.10
C ASN A 426 -15.78 29.33 -17.56
N VAL A 427 -16.68 30.29 -17.84
CA VAL A 427 -17.21 30.56 -19.19
C VAL A 427 -16.10 30.95 -20.15
N LEU A 428 -15.23 31.89 -19.75
CA LEU A 428 -14.11 32.33 -20.59
C LEU A 428 -13.13 31.19 -20.89
N GLY A 429 -12.75 30.42 -19.87
CA GLY A 429 -11.86 29.27 -20.03
C GLY A 429 -12.49 28.16 -20.88
N GLY A 430 -13.78 27.87 -20.69
CA GLY A 430 -14.51 26.88 -21.48
C GLY A 430 -14.60 27.30 -22.95
N PHE A 431 -14.80 28.59 -23.22
CA PHE A 431 -14.83 29.12 -24.57
C PHE A 431 -13.46 28.96 -25.24
N LEU A 432 -12.38 29.37 -24.58
CA LEU A 432 -11.02 29.25 -25.11
C LEU A 432 -10.63 27.80 -25.38
N TRP A 433 -10.99 26.87 -24.48
CA TRP A 433 -10.68 25.46 -24.62
C TRP A 433 -11.37 24.83 -25.84
N ILE A 434 -12.67 25.07 -26.01
CA ILE A 434 -13.45 24.59 -27.17
C ILE A 434 -13.04 25.29 -28.47
N ALA A 435 -12.88 26.62 -28.45
CA ALA A 435 -12.52 27.42 -29.61
C ALA A 435 -11.10 27.13 -30.14
N LEU A 436 -10.23 26.58 -29.30
CA LEU A 436 -8.91 26.12 -29.71
C LEU A 436 -8.96 24.70 -30.30
N LEU A 437 -9.47 23.73 -29.53
CA LEU A 437 -9.28 22.31 -29.85
C LEU A 437 -10.25 21.78 -30.92
N VAL A 438 -11.51 22.23 -30.93
CA VAL A 438 -12.50 21.73 -31.91
C VAL A 438 -12.21 22.27 -33.32
N PRO A 439 -11.93 23.57 -33.53
CA PRO A 439 -11.49 24.05 -34.84
C PRO A 439 -10.16 23.46 -35.28
N ALA A 440 -9.20 23.27 -34.36
CA ALA A 440 -7.95 22.57 -34.69
C ALA A 440 -8.24 21.17 -35.26
N GLY A 441 -9.11 20.39 -34.60
CA GLY A 441 -9.57 19.12 -35.12
C GLY A 441 -10.24 19.23 -36.50
N TYR A 442 -11.15 20.20 -36.66
CA TYR A 442 -11.92 20.41 -37.89
C TYR A 442 -11.05 20.77 -39.11
N PHE A 443 -10.06 21.66 -38.94
CA PHE A 443 -9.17 22.08 -40.02
C PHE A 443 -8.05 21.07 -40.29
N PHE A 444 -7.38 20.57 -39.23
CA PHE A 444 -6.24 19.66 -39.39
C PHE A 444 -6.66 18.20 -39.65
N GLY A 445 -7.86 17.78 -39.24
CA GLY A 445 -8.38 16.43 -39.41
C GLY A 445 -8.57 16.00 -40.87
N ASN A 446 -8.75 16.95 -41.79
CA ASN A 446 -8.87 16.69 -43.23
C ASN A 446 -7.52 16.58 -43.96
N ILE A 447 -6.39 16.81 -43.28
CA ILE A 447 -5.06 16.63 -43.86
C ILE A 447 -4.79 15.11 -43.98
N PRO A 448 -4.40 14.59 -45.17
CA PRO A 448 -4.20 13.15 -45.39
C PRO A 448 -3.22 12.50 -44.39
N LEU A 449 -2.18 13.24 -43.99
CA LEU A 449 -1.21 12.80 -42.99
C LEU A 449 -1.85 12.57 -41.61
N VAL A 450 -2.72 13.48 -41.16
CA VAL A 450 -3.42 13.41 -39.87
C VAL A 450 -4.50 12.33 -39.91
N LYS A 451 -5.28 12.29 -40.98
CA LYS A 451 -6.36 11.32 -41.18
C LYS A 451 -5.87 9.87 -41.14
N ASN A 452 -4.72 9.60 -41.75
CA ASN A 452 -4.12 8.26 -41.78
C ASN A 452 -3.39 7.87 -40.49
N ASN A 453 -3.17 8.82 -39.57
CA ASN A 453 -2.39 8.64 -38.34
C ASN A 453 -3.15 9.17 -37.11
N LEU A 454 -4.48 9.15 -37.14
CA LEU A 454 -5.32 9.80 -36.14
C LEU A 454 -5.01 9.32 -34.70
N SER A 455 -4.77 8.02 -34.52
CA SER A 455 -4.37 7.44 -33.23
C SER A 455 -3.02 7.96 -32.73
N LEU A 456 -2.04 8.18 -33.62
CA LEU A 456 -0.72 8.72 -33.27
C LEU A 456 -0.81 10.20 -32.89
N VAL A 457 -1.67 10.97 -33.55
CA VAL A 457 -1.90 12.40 -33.23
C VAL A 457 -2.57 12.54 -31.86
N VAL A 458 -3.55 11.69 -31.55
CA VAL A 458 -4.17 11.62 -30.23
C VAL A 458 -3.15 11.26 -29.14
N LEU A 459 -2.29 10.27 -29.40
CA LEU A 459 -1.22 9.89 -28.47
C LEU A 459 -0.23 11.04 -28.25
N LEU A 460 0.13 11.76 -29.31
CA LEU A 460 1.02 12.93 -29.25
C LEU A 460 0.42 14.06 -28.40
N ILE A 461 -0.88 14.35 -28.55
CA ILE A 461 -1.59 15.35 -27.73
C ILE A 461 -1.54 14.96 -26.25
N ILE A 462 -1.79 13.68 -25.93
CA ILE A 462 -1.70 13.18 -24.55
C ILE A 462 -0.29 13.38 -23.99
N VAL A 463 0.75 13.02 -24.75
CA VAL A 463 2.14 13.19 -24.34
C VAL A 463 2.46 14.68 -24.11
N ILE A 464 2.09 15.57 -25.03
CA ILE A 464 2.32 17.01 -24.91
C ILE A 464 1.57 17.60 -23.71
N SER A 465 0.34 17.16 -23.42
CA SER A 465 -0.44 17.64 -22.26
C SER A 465 0.14 17.16 -20.91
N VAL A 466 0.85 16.03 -20.88
CA VAL A 466 1.48 15.48 -19.67
C VAL A 466 2.92 15.98 -19.47
N LEU A 467 3.62 16.33 -20.56
CA LEU A 467 5.04 16.73 -20.55
C LEU A 467 5.34 17.92 -19.61
N PRO A 468 4.52 18.98 -19.51
CA PRO A 468 4.71 20.05 -18.53
C PRO A 468 4.70 19.57 -17.07
N VAL A 469 3.85 18.58 -16.73
CA VAL A 469 3.76 18.01 -15.38
C VAL A 469 5.02 17.22 -15.04
N VAL A 470 5.52 16.44 -16.00
CA VAL A 470 6.78 15.70 -15.86
C VAL A 470 7.98 16.65 -15.78
N TYR A 471 7.98 17.72 -16.59
CA TYR A 471 9.00 18.75 -16.59
C TYR A 471 9.04 19.53 -15.27
N GLU A 472 7.88 19.86 -14.70
CA GLU A 472 7.80 20.51 -13.38
C GLU A 472 8.27 19.58 -12.25
N ALA A 473 7.96 18.28 -12.32
CA ALA A 473 8.46 17.29 -11.36
C ALA A 473 10.00 17.13 -11.40
N THR A 474 10.60 17.16 -12.59
CA THR A 474 12.07 17.07 -12.73
C THR A 474 12.78 18.38 -12.41
N MET A 475 12.22 19.53 -12.79
CA MET A 475 12.77 20.85 -12.44
C MET A 475 12.75 21.13 -10.93
N ASN A 476 11.71 20.67 -10.21
CA ASN A 476 11.65 20.82 -8.76
C ASN A 476 12.77 20.03 -8.05
N SER A 477 13.17 18.87 -8.61
CA SER A 477 14.25 18.05 -8.05
C SER A 477 15.61 18.74 -8.19
N GLU A 478 15.91 19.31 -9.37
CA GLU A 478 17.14 20.10 -9.60
C GLU A 478 17.19 21.40 -8.78
N ALA A 479 16.06 22.10 -8.66
CA ALA A 479 15.98 23.31 -7.83
C ALA A 479 16.29 22.99 -6.36
N PHE A 480 15.76 21.88 -5.84
CA PHE A 480 16.02 21.42 -4.49
C PHE A 480 17.49 20.98 -4.30
N VAL A 481 18.07 20.27 -5.25
CA VAL A 481 19.51 19.93 -5.24
C VAL A 481 20.37 21.19 -5.15
N LYS A 482 20.10 22.20 -5.98
CA LYS A 482 20.83 23.48 -5.96
C LYS A 482 20.67 24.24 -4.64
N GLU A 483 19.48 24.21 -4.04
CA GLU A 483 19.23 24.80 -2.74
C GLU A 483 20.10 24.14 -1.66
N ILE A 484 20.10 22.81 -1.58
CA ILE A 484 20.90 22.06 -0.59
C ILE A 484 22.40 22.32 -0.80
N ILE A 485 22.88 22.25 -2.04
CA ILE A 485 24.29 22.52 -2.36
C ILE A 485 24.69 23.94 -1.94
N SER A 486 23.84 24.93 -2.22
CA SER A 486 24.03 26.32 -1.80
C SER A 486 24.13 26.46 -0.28
N GLN A 487 23.23 25.78 0.47
CA GLN A 487 23.26 25.78 1.93
C GLN A 487 24.50 25.09 2.52
N THR A 488 25.00 24.03 1.87
CA THR A 488 26.26 23.39 2.27
C THR A 488 27.51 24.16 1.81
N GLN A 489 27.35 25.21 0.98
CA GLN A 489 28.42 25.98 0.37
C GLN A 489 29.49 25.09 -0.28
N SER A 490 29.11 23.97 -0.92
CA SER A 490 30.03 22.96 -1.45
C SER A 490 29.92 22.85 -2.96
N ASP A 491 30.94 22.27 -3.61
CA ASP A 491 30.91 22.01 -5.05
C ASP A 491 30.05 20.77 -5.36
N ALA A 492 30.05 19.80 -4.44
CA ALA A 492 29.12 18.68 -4.48
C ALA A 492 28.74 18.20 -3.07
N VAL A 493 27.54 17.65 -2.98
CA VAL A 493 27.09 16.84 -1.84
C VAL A 493 27.18 15.38 -2.21
N VAL A 494 27.86 14.58 -1.38
CA VAL A 494 28.05 13.15 -1.60
C VAL A 494 27.13 12.39 -0.67
N LEU A 495 26.19 11.66 -1.26
CA LEU A 495 25.23 10.81 -0.56
C LEU A 495 25.60 9.34 -0.69
N ILE A 496 25.29 8.58 0.35
CA ILE A 496 25.36 7.11 0.38
C ILE A 496 23.93 6.53 0.30
N PRO A 497 23.77 5.24 -0.01
CA PRO A 497 22.48 4.56 0.15
C PRO A 497 21.87 4.83 1.54
N GLY A 498 20.64 5.33 1.60
CA GLY A 498 19.97 5.73 2.84
C GLY A 498 18.86 6.77 2.63
N ALA A 499 18.32 7.30 3.74
CA ALA A 499 17.16 8.20 3.72
C ALA A 499 17.37 9.49 2.92
N ASN A 500 18.56 10.10 2.97
CA ASN A 500 18.85 11.31 2.21
C ASN A 500 18.90 11.04 0.71
N LEU A 501 19.49 9.91 0.28
CA LEU A 501 19.46 9.50 -1.13
C LEU A 501 18.02 9.30 -1.59
N LEU A 502 17.23 8.50 -0.86
CA LEU A 502 15.83 8.26 -1.18
C LEU A 502 15.02 9.55 -1.29
N LYS A 503 15.23 10.50 -0.36
CA LYS A 503 14.55 11.80 -0.35
C LYS A 503 14.93 12.66 -1.56
N MET A 504 16.20 12.67 -1.95
CA MET A 504 16.73 13.53 -3.01
C MET A 504 16.50 12.96 -4.41
N THR A 505 16.49 11.63 -4.56
CA THR A 505 16.54 10.97 -5.87
C THR A 505 15.44 9.94 -6.10
N GLY A 506 14.69 9.55 -5.07
CA GLY A 506 13.72 8.45 -5.15
C GLY A 506 14.37 7.06 -5.11
N LEU A 507 15.69 6.96 -5.01
CA LEU A 507 16.40 5.67 -4.99
C LEU A 507 16.38 5.04 -3.60
N ASN A 508 15.75 3.87 -3.49
CA ASN A 508 15.74 3.08 -2.26
C ASN A 508 16.75 1.94 -2.32
N ILE A 509 18.02 2.27 -2.12
CA ILE A 509 19.14 1.31 -2.16
C ILE A 509 19.53 0.94 -0.73
N MET A 510 19.70 -0.35 -0.48
CA MET A 510 20.14 -0.84 0.83
C MET A 510 21.64 -0.54 1.03
N PRO A 511 22.04 0.02 2.19
CA PRO A 511 23.45 0.11 2.54
C PRO A 511 24.08 -1.29 2.58
N SER A 512 25.26 -1.45 1.98
CA SER A 512 25.99 -2.72 1.97
C SER A 512 27.50 -2.50 2.10
N GLU A 513 28.27 -3.58 2.09
CA GLU A 513 29.73 -3.51 2.06
C GLU A 513 30.28 -2.90 0.77
N ARG A 514 29.50 -2.95 -0.32
CA ARG A 514 29.88 -2.48 -1.66
C ARG A 514 29.90 -0.95 -1.74
N PRO A 515 31.07 -0.32 -1.95
CA PRO A 515 31.17 1.14 -2.03
C PRO A 515 30.25 1.71 -3.12
N THR A 516 29.34 2.58 -2.68
CA THR A 516 28.33 3.21 -3.54
C THR A 516 28.19 4.68 -3.14
N LEU A 517 28.45 5.59 -4.07
CA LEU A 517 28.46 7.04 -3.82
C LEU A 517 27.72 7.79 -4.91
N PHE A 518 26.88 8.74 -4.50
CA PHE A 518 26.12 9.63 -5.38
C PHE A 518 26.58 11.06 -5.17
N PHE A 519 27.08 11.69 -6.23
CA PHE A 519 27.59 13.05 -6.21
C PHE A 519 26.57 14.00 -6.83
N LEU A 520 25.99 14.84 -5.99
CA LEU A 520 25.12 15.93 -6.39
C LEU A 520 25.96 17.21 -6.55
N CYS A 521 26.41 17.50 -7.78
CA CYS A 521 27.24 18.65 -8.15
C CYS A 521 26.47 19.97 -8.38
N ALA A 522 27.10 21.10 -8.03
CA ALA A 522 26.53 22.45 -8.16
C ALA A 522 26.24 22.86 -9.61
N ASP A 523 27.03 22.33 -10.56
CA ASP A 523 26.94 22.57 -12.00
C ASP A 523 25.98 21.60 -12.73
N SER A 524 25.19 20.84 -11.98
CA SER A 524 24.30 19.78 -12.46
C SER A 524 25.04 18.62 -13.17
N SER A 525 26.36 18.50 -13.05
CA SER A 525 27.15 17.36 -13.57
C SER A 525 27.09 16.13 -12.63
N HIS A 526 25.89 15.76 -12.20
CA HIS A 526 25.65 14.68 -11.25
C HIS A 526 26.21 13.33 -11.73
N PHE A 527 26.89 12.60 -10.84
CA PHE A 527 27.44 11.28 -11.15
C PHE A 527 27.33 10.32 -9.97
N ALA A 528 27.30 9.03 -10.26
CA ALA A 528 27.26 7.98 -9.25
C ALA A 528 28.33 6.93 -9.54
N ILE A 529 28.95 6.41 -8.48
CA ILE A 529 29.87 5.28 -8.53
C ILE A 529 29.17 4.12 -7.83
N CYS A 530 28.88 3.04 -8.56
CA CYS A 530 28.03 1.96 -8.05
C CYS A 530 28.37 0.59 -8.63
N PRO A 531 27.96 -0.51 -7.98
CA PRO A 531 27.98 -1.84 -8.57
C PRO A 531 27.15 -1.89 -9.87
N GLN A 532 27.59 -2.67 -10.85
CA GLN A 532 26.90 -2.81 -12.14
C GLN A 532 25.45 -3.31 -11.99
N MET A 533 25.17 -4.12 -10.98
CA MET A 533 23.83 -4.64 -10.70
C MET A 533 22.81 -3.56 -10.28
N GLU A 534 23.28 -2.41 -9.77
CA GLU A 534 22.42 -1.29 -9.38
C GLU A 534 22.13 -0.33 -10.55
N ALA A 535 22.89 -0.43 -11.65
CA ALA A 535 22.89 0.58 -12.72
C ALA A 535 21.54 0.70 -13.44
N GLU A 536 20.89 -0.43 -13.73
CA GLU A 536 19.57 -0.43 -14.37
C GLU A 536 18.51 0.17 -13.45
N TYR A 537 18.52 -0.19 -12.16
CA TYR A 537 17.60 0.37 -11.17
C TYR A 537 17.78 1.89 -11.02
N ILE A 538 19.03 2.35 -10.92
CA ILE A 538 19.37 3.78 -10.84
C ILE A 538 18.87 4.52 -12.08
N GLY A 539 19.17 4.00 -13.28
CA GLY A 539 18.80 4.63 -14.54
C GLY A 539 17.29 4.73 -14.78
N ASN A 540 16.51 3.76 -14.29
CA ASN A 540 15.06 3.72 -14.47
C ASN A 540 14.27 4.44 -13.38
N THR A 541 14.85 4.64 -12.19
CA THR A 541 14.10 5.09 -10.99
C THR A 541 14.49 6.49 -10.54
N SER A 542 15.75 6.91 -10.73
CA SER A 542 16.22 8.18 -10.19
C SER A 542 15.52 9.36 -10.85
N VAL A 543 14.99 10.29 -10.04
CA VAL A 543 14.47 11.57 -10.54
C VAL A 543 15.58 12.56 -10.90
N VAL A 544 16.80 12.30 -10.43
CA VAL A 544 18.02 13.06 -10.78
C VAL A 544 18.84 12.24 -11.79
N PRO A 545 19.18 12.79 -12.96
CA PRO A 545 19.98 12.06 -13.94
C PRO A 545 21.43 11.92 -13.46
N PHE A 546 21.93 10.70 -13.33
CA PHE A 546 23.31 10.43 -12.96
C PHE A 546 24.12 9.88 -14.13
N ARG A 547 25.34 10.39 -14.32
CA ARG A 547 26.37 9.66 -15.06
C ARG A 547 26.89 8.51 -14.20
N LEU A 548 26.76 7.28 -14.68
CA LEU A 548 27.13 6.09 -13.91
C LEU A 548 28.57 5.63 -14.21
N PHE A 549 29.34 5.44 -13.15
CA PHE A 549 30.65 4.78 -13.16
C PHE A 549 30.50 3.44 -12.45
N MET A 550 30.42 2.38 -13.25
CA MET A 550 30.02 1.05 -12.77
C MET A 550 31.23 0.17 -12.51
N TRP A 551 31.12 -0.71 -11.52
CA TRP A 551 32.12 -1.74 -11.24
C TRP A 551 31.50 -3.12 -10.99
N THR A 552 32.29 -4.18 -11.09
CA THR A 552 31.86 -5.56 -10.82
C THR A 552 32.68 -6.18 -9.70
N ASP A 553 32.10 -7.12 -8.95
CA ASP A 553 32.80 -7.81 -7.85
C ASP A 553 34.12 -8.46 -8.32
N ASN A 554 34.22 -8.90 -9.59
CA ASN A 554 35.44 -9.48 -10.17
C ASN A 554 36.53 -8.44 -10.47
N ALA A 555 36.13 -7.23 -10.86
CA ALA A 555 37.06 -6.18 -11.27
C ALA A 555 37.52 -5.27 -10.12
N GLY A 556 36.78 -5.26 -9.00
CA GLY A 556 36.96 -4.27 -7.94
C GLY A 556 36.40 -2.90 -8.33
N TYR A 557 36.31 -1.99 -7.36
CA TYR A 557 35.73 -0.65 -7.57
C TYR A 557 36.77 0.39 -8.00
N GLU A 558 38.06 0.10 -7.91
CA GLU A 558 39.15 1.05 -8.09
C GLU A 558 39.15 1.70 -9.48
N SER A 559 38.85 0.91 -10.52
CA SER A 559 38.79 1.40 -11.91
C SER A 559 37.66 2.41 -12.10
N ALA A 560 36.47 2.14 -11.56
CA ALA A 560 35.32 3.04 -11.63
C ALA A 560 35.57 4.35 -10.86
N PHE A 561 36.18 4.26 -9.68
CA PHE A 561 36.59 5.46 -8.92
C PHE A 561 37.66 6.28 -9.64
N ALA A 562 38.67 5.63 -10.24
CA ALA A 562 39.71 6.31 -11.02
C ALA A 562 39.12 7.01 -12.25
N GLU A 563 38.16 6.38 -12.94
CA GLU A 563 37.49 6.97 -14.09
C GLU A 563 36.60 8.17 -13.71
N ALA A 564 35.85 8.04 -12.61
CA ALA A 564 35.06 9.12 -12.05
C ALA A 564 35.93 10.32 -11.67
N ALA A 565 37.04 10.07 -10.96
CA ALA A 565 38.00 11.09 -10.57
C ALA A 565 38.66 11.77 -11.78
N LYS A 566 39.09 11.01 -12.79
CA LYS A 566 39.66 11.57 -14.03
C LYS A 566 38.71 12.56 -14.71
N THR A 567 37.42 12.28 -14.64
CA THR A 567 36.37 13.10 -15.26
C THR A 567 36.00 14.31 -14.41
N HIS A 568 35.80 14.13 -13.11
CA HIS A 568 35.13 15.14 -12.26
C HIS A 568 36.02 15.80 -11.21
N ALA A 569 37.18 15.24 -10.83
CA ALA A 569 37.98 15.73 -9.69
C ALA A 569 38.51 17.18 -9.83
N ARG A 570 38.52 17.74 -11.05
CA ARG A 570 38.85 19.15 -11.29
C ARG A 570 37.73 20.10 -10.86
N HIS A 571 36.48 19.63 -10.83
CA HIS A 571 35.28 20.41 -10.59
C HIS A 571 34.71 20.26 -9.18
N VAL A 572 35.14 19.25 -8.42
CA VAL A 572 34.62 18.97 -7.06
C VAL A 572 35.68 19.18 -5.97
N LYS A 573 36.07 20.43 -5.69
CA LYS A 573 37.14 20.75 -4.71
C LYS A 573 36.65 20.81 -3.27
N LYS A 574 35.37 21.04 -3.03
CA LYS A 574 34.74 21.05 -1.71
C LYS A 574 33.56 20.07 -1.71
N LEU A 575 33.71 18.99 -0.95
CA LEU A 575 32.73 17.90 -0.87
C LEU A 575 32.07 17.91 0.50
N THR A 576 30.76 18.03 0.58
CA THR A 576 30.03 17.75 1.82
C THR A 576 29.54 16.31 1.81
N VAL A 577 29.83 15.56 2.88
CA VAL A 577 29.50 14.14 3.00
C VAL A 577 28.63 13.87 4.23
N GLU A 578 27.90 12.76 4.21
CA GLU A 578 27.08 12.30 5.35
C GLU A 578 27.93 11.74 6.49
N GLY A 579 28.72 12.57 7.17
CA GLY A 579 29.78 12.12 8.07
C GLY A 579 29.36 11.27 9.28
N MET A 580 28.08 11.27 9.67
CA MET A 580 27.57 10.39 10.73
C MET A 580 27.14 9.00 10.22
N LEU A 581 26.91 8.84 8.92
CA LEU A 581 26.38 7.62 8.30
C LEU A 581 27.39 6.96 7.34
N MET A 582 28.20 7.78 6.66
CA MET A 582 29.24 7.34 5.73
C MET A 582 30.27 6.47 6.45
N ARG A 583 30.55 5.29 5.91
CA ARG A 583 31.53 4.38 6.50
C ARG A 583 32.94 4.85 6.18
N ALA A 584 33.90 4.36 6.96
CA ALA A 584 35.31 4.69 6.76
C ALA A 584 35.83 4.29 5.36
N GLU A 585 35.25 3.27 4.73
CA GLU A 585 35.66 2.80 3.41
C GLU A 585 35.31 3.80 2.30
N GLU A 586 34.08 4.34 2.28
CA GLU A 586 33.72 5.41 1.36
C GLU A 586 34.61 6.64 1.53
N LEU A 587 34.91 7.03 2.77
CA LEU A 587 35.79 8.16 3.07
C LEU A 587 37.23 7.88 2.61
N ARG A 588 37.71 6.64 2.75
CA ARG A 588 39.01 6.21 2.23
C ARG A 588 39.06 6.30 0.70
N CYS A 589 38.00 5.87 0.01
CA CYS A 589 37.89 6.01 -1.44
C CYS A 589 37.87 7.49 -1.87
N LEU A 590 37.13 8.35 -1.18
CA LEU A 590 37.17 9.80 -1.43
C LEU A 590 38.59 10.35 -1.26
N SER A 591 39.28 9.98 -0.17
CA SER A 591 40.64 10.44 0.10
C SER A 591 41.67 9.92 -0.94
N ALA A 592 41.49 8.69 -1.42
CA ALA A 592 42.40 8.07 -2.38
C ALA A 592 42.23 8.58 -3.82
N PHE A 593 40.98 8.77 -4.26
CA PHE A 593 40.67 9.11 -5.66
C PHE A 593 40.35 10.59 -5.88
N PHE A 594 39.96 11.32 -4.83
CA PHE A 594 39.73 12.77 -4.86
C PHE A 594 40.63 13.49 -3.82
N PRO A 595 41.97 13.31 -3.88
CA PRO A 595 42.89 13.78 -2.83
C PRO A 595 42.96 15.31 -2.71
N ASP A 596 42.64 16.04 -3.78
CA ASP A 596 42.61 17.51 -3.79
C ASP A 596 41.30 18.09 -3.22
N SER A 597 40.33 17.24 -2.89
CA SER A 597 39.02 17.67 -2.43
C SER A 597 39.01 17.83 -0.91
N LYS A 598 38.59 19.00 -0.43
CA LYS A 598 38.30 19.22 0.99
C LYS A 598 36.97 18.59 1.36
N VAL A 599 37.02 17.52 2.16
CA VAL A 599 35.82 16.82 2.68
C VAL A 599 35.30 17.50 3.95
N ILE A 600 33.99 17.76 3.98
CA ILE A 600 33.24 18.36 5.09
C ILE A 600 32.24 17.32 5.58
N THR A 601 32.43 16.83 6.80
CA THR A 601 31.62 15.74 7.38
C THR A 601 30.40 16.22 8.16
N THR A 602 30.33 17.52 8.48
CA THR A 602 29.24 18.14 9.23
C THR A 602 28.73 19.37 8.51
N SER A 603 27.45 19.39 8.14
CA SER A 603 26.83 20.55 7.50
C SER A 603 25.37 20.69 7.93
N PRO A 604 24.94 21.89 8.38
CA PRO A 604 23.52 22.18 8.62
C PRO A 604 22.65 21.95 7.37
N GLY A 605 23.20 22.17 6.17
CA GLY A 605 22.49 21.97 4.91
C GLY A 605 22.06 20.52 4.67
N LEU A 606 22.84 19.53 5.12
CA LEU A 606 22.44 18.11 5.04
C LEU A 606 21.23 17.82 5.92
N ARG A 607 21.10 18.48 7.07
CA ARG A 607 19.95 18.31 7.97
C ARG A 607 18.68 18.84 7.31
N ARG A 608 18.80 19.90 6.48
CA ARG A 608 17.66 20.54 5.81
C ARG A 608 16.94 19.63 4.83
N ILE A 609 17.61 18.59 4.31
CA ILE A 609 17.02 17.61 3.38
C ILE A 609 15.75 16.97 3.96
N ARG A 610 15.74 16.66 5.26
CA ARG A 610 14.65 15.91 5.92
C ARG A 610 13.98 16.62 7.10
N ILE A 611 14.60 17.64 7.67
CA ILE A 611 14.09 18.25 8.92
C ILE A 611 12.67 18.82 8.75
N ILE A 612 12.35 19.40 7.59
CA ILE A 612 11.02 19.93 7.25
C ILE A 612 10.25 18.90 6.40
N LYS A 613 9.10 18.45 6.91
CA LYS A 613 8.24 17.48 6.23
C LYS A 613 7.18 18.22 5.42
N SER A 614 6.94 17.76 4.20
CA SER A 614 5.80 18.17 3.41
C SER A 614 4.49 17.63 4.00
N ALA A 615 3.36 18.21 3.60
CA ALA A 615 2.05 17.76 4.05
C ALA A 615 1.77 16.28 3.71
N ALA A 616 2.29 15.77 2.58
CA ALA A 616 2.15 14.38 2.17
C ALA A 616 2.94 13.42 3.09
N GLU A 617 4.12 13.85 3.52
CA GLU A 617 4.97 13.09 4.45
C GLU A 617 4.33 13.03 5.83
N ILE A 618 3.88 14.18 6.37
CA ILE A 618 3.14 14.23 7.65
C ILE A 618 1.89 13.35 7.58
N GLN A 619 1.17 13.32 6.46
CA GLN A 619 0.01 12.45 6.30
C GLN A 619 0.39 10.96 6.31
N THR A 620 1.55 10.60 5.76
CA THR A 620 2.06 9.22 5.81
C THR A 620 2.47 8.86 7.23
N MET A 621 3.15 9.77 7.94
CA MET A 621 3.52 9.63 9.36
C MET A 621 2.28 9.42 10.25
N ARG A 622 1.19 10.17 10.01
CA ARG A 622 -0.09 9.94 10.71
C ARG A 622 -0.69 8.56 10.46
N ARG A 623 -0.56 8.04 9.24
CA ARG A 623 -1.09 6.69 8.91
C ARG A 623 -0.30 5.61 9.65
N VAL A 624 1.02 5.69 9.64
CA VAL A 624 1.85 4.70 10.37
C VAL A 624 1.70 4.82 11.88
N MET A 625 1.55 6.05 12.40
CA MET A 625 1.21 6.26 13.81
C MET A 625 -0.12 5.59 14.18
N LYS A 626 -1.17 5.82 13.39
CA LYS A 626 -2.47 5.19 13.61
C LYS A 626 -2.39 3.66 13.62
N ILE A 627 -1.65 3.07 12.68
CA ILE A 627 -1.40 1.61 12.65
C ILE A 627 -0.70 1.15 13.93
N THR A 628 0.26 1.93 14.42
CA THR A 628 1.03 1.64 15.63
C THR A 628 0.14 1.65 16.86
N GLU A 629 -0.72 2.67 16.99
CA GLU A 629 -1.68 2.83 18.08
C GLU A 629 -2.76 1.74 18.08
N GLU A 630 -3.30 1.39 16.90
CA GLU A 630 -4.22 0.26 16.74
C GLU A 630 -3.56 -1.08 17.07
N THR A 631 -2.27 -1.23 16.75
CA THR A 631 -1.51 -2.42 17.13
C THR A 631 -1.30 -2.50 18.64
N LEU A 632 -0.94 -1.38 19.27
CA LEU A 632 -0.78 -1.32 20.72
C LEU A 632 -2.10 -1.66 21.43
N ALA A 633 -3.22 -1.06 21.01
CA ALA A 633 -4.54 -1.36 21.55
C ALA A 633 -4.86 -2.86 21.47
N ASP A 634 -4.68 -3.46 20.29
CA ASP A 634 -4.94 -4.89 20.08
C ASP A 634 -3.99 -5.79 20.89
N ALA A 635 -2.72 -5.41 21.01
CA ALA A 635 -1.74 -6.15 21.80
C ALA A 635 -2.12 -6.17 23.28
N LEU A 636 -2.59 -5.04 23.82
CA LEU A 636 -3.07 -4.93 25.20
C LEU A 636 -4.31 -5.80 25.45
N THR A 637 -5.23 -5.94 24.49
CA THR A 637 -6.40 -6.84 24.65
C THR A 637 -6.05 -8.33 24.73
N GLN A 638 -4.86 -8.70 24.25
CA GLN A 638 -4.38 -10.08 24.26
C GLN A 638 -3.58 -10.42 25.51
N LEU A 639 -3.29 -9.43 26.36
CA LEU A 639 -2.45 -9.60 27.53
C LEU A 639 -3.04 -10.64 28.50
N THR A 640 -2.22 -11.57 28.97
CA THR A 640 -2.59 -12.55 29.99
C THR A 640 -1.45 -12.78 30.96
N ALA A 641 -1.75 -13.25 32.18
CA ALA A 641 -0.75 -13.60 33.20
C ALA A 641 0.28 -14.68 32.77
N ALA A 642 0.04 -15.38 31.66
CA ALA A 642 0.97 -16.36 31.11
C ALA A 642 1.99 -15.76 30.13
N MET A 643 1.87 -14.48 29.79
CA MET A 643 2.74 -13.83 28.81
C MET A 643 4.05 -13.34 29.41
N THR A 644 5.10 -13.41 28.60
CA THR A 644 6.38 -12.75 28.85
C THR A 644 6.53 -11.49 28.00
N GLU A 645 7.52 -10.66 28.33
CA GLU A 645 7.94 -9.51 27.52
C GLU A 645 8.08 -9.87 26.03
N GLY A 646 8.82 -10.94 25.72
CA GLY A 646 9.05 -11.39 24.35
C GLY A 646 7.80 -11.88 23.62
N MET A 647 6.86 -12.52 24.34
CA MET A 647 5.58 -12.94 23.74
C MET A 647 4.74 -11.74 23.31
N LEU A 648 4.68 -10.69 24.14
CA LEU A 648 3.96 -9.46 23.79
C LEU A 648 4.68 -8.68 22.67
N ALA A 649 6.01 -8.61 22.70
CA ALA A 649 6.80 -8.00 21.63
C ALA A 649 6.56 -8.70 20.27
N ASP A 650 6.43 -10.04 20.27
CA ASP A 650 6.08 -10.82 19.07
C ASP A 650 4.66 -10.54 18.57
N ILE A 651 3.70 -10.33 19.47
CA ILE A 651 2.32 -9.93 19.11
C ILE A 651 2.35 -8.56 18.44
N ILE A 652 3.07 -7.59 19.02
CA ILE A 652 3.26 -6.25 18.46
C ILE A 652 3.89 -6.32 17.07
N ARG A 653 5.00 -7.05 16.92
CA ARG A 653 5.69 -7.22 15.64
C ARG A 653 4.75 -7.76 14.57
N LYS A 654 4.02 -8.83 14.87
CA LYS A 654 3.05 -9.43 13.94
C LYS A 654 1.92 -8.47 13.62
N GLY A 655 1.42 -7.73 14.61
CA GLY A 655 0.32 -6.77 14.44
C GLY A 655 0.67 -5.62 13.50
N LEU A 656 1.90 -5.11 13.56
CA LEU A 656 2.41 -4.07 12.66
C LEU A 656 2.47 -4.56 11.20
N TYR A 657 3.03 -5.75 10.97
CA TYR A 657 3.08 -6.35 9.62
C TYR A 657 1.69 -6.67 9.08
N GLN A 658 0.78 -7.20 9.90
CA GLN A 658 -0.59 -7.53 9.50
C GLN A 658 -1.40 -6.29 9.06
N ARG A 659 -1.01 -5.10 9.53
CA ARG A 659 -1.62 -3.81 9.18
C ARG A 659 -0.91 -3.08 8.05
N GLY A 660 0.08 -3.70 7.41
CA GLY A 660 0.72 -3.19 6.20
C GLY A 660 2.00 -2.38 6.42
N CYS A 661 2.60 -2.41 7.63
CA CYS A 661 3.96 -1.88 7.79
C CYS A 661 4.95 -2.74 6.98
N SER A 662 5.89 -2.08 6.28
CA SER A 662 6.96 -2.76 5.53
C SER A 662 8.02 -3.36 6.46
N SER A 663 8.22 -2.76 7.63
CA SER A 663 9.10 -3.25 8.69
C SER A 663 8.67 -2.70 10.05
N ILE A 664 9.26 -3.23 11.12
CA ILE A 664 9.27 -2.56 12.43
C ILE A 664 10.31 -1.44 12.44
N ALA A 665 10.07 -0.39 13.21
CA ALA A 665 11.02 0.71 13.39
C ALA A 665 12.28 0.25 14.14
N PHE A 666 12.05 -0.48 15.23
CA PHE A 666 13.05 -1.12 16.08
C PHE A 666 12.40 -2.32 16.78
N GLY A 667 13.19 -3.16 17.46
CA GLY A 667 12.64 -4.25 18.26
C GLY A 667 11.73 -3.71 19.36
N PRO A 668 10.42 -4.05 19.41
CA PRO A 668 9.51 -3.49 20.41
C PRO A 668 10.04 -3.72 21.82
N LEU A 669 10.22 -2.66 22.59
CA LEU A 669 10.71 -2.75 23.96
C LEU A 669 9.50 -2.98 24.86
N VAL A 670 9.35 -4.20 25.36
CA VAL A 670 8.37 -4.55 26.38
C VAL A 670 9.12 -4.83 27.67
N GLN A 671 8.88 -4.02 28.69
CA GLN A 671 9.68 -3.99 29.90
C GLN A 671 8.80 -4.08 31.15
N ALA A 672 8.85 -5.21 31.85
CA ALA A 672 8.07 -5.50 33.04
C ALA A 672 8.83 -5.17 34.34
N GLY A 673 8.15 -4.52 35.28
CA GLY A 673 8.68 -4.15 36.60
C GLY A 673 10.02 -3.42 36.51
N LYS A 674 11.04 -3.93 37.21
CA LYS A 674 12.39 -3.34 37.27
C LYS A 674 13.08 -3.19 35.92
N ASN A 675 12.68 -3.95 34.92
CA ASN A 675 13.26 -3.86 33.58
C ASN A 675 12.94 -2.51 32.93
N SER A 676 11.78 -1.91 33.27
CA SER A 676 11.40 -0.57 32.81
C SER A 676 12.32 0.55 33.33
N ALA A 677 13.13 0.30 34.36
CA ALA A 677 14.12 1.25 34.86
C ALA A 677 15.39 1.32 33.98
N ASN A 678 15.50 0.50 32.93
CA ASN A 678 16.58 0.58 31.96
C ASN A 678 16.00 0.94 30.58
N PRO A 679 16.21 2.17 30.08
CA PRO A 679 15.57 2.64 28.85
C PRO A 679 15.89 1.79 27.61
N HIS A 680 17.06 1.13 27.57
CA HIS A 680 17.50 0.32 26.44
C HIS A 680 17.41 -1.20 26.69
N TYR A 681 16.65 -1.64 27.69
CA TYR A 681 16.47 -3.07 27.93
C TYR A 681 15.61 -3.70 26.82
N SER A 682 16.23 -4.52 25.97
CA SER A 682 15.60 -5.13 24.79
C SER A 682 15.62 -6.67 24.77
N ASP A 683 16.47 -7.29 25.60
CA ASP A 683 16.82 -8.72 25.46
C ASP A 683 16.16 -9.61 26.52
N GLY A 684 15.21 -9.03 27.27
CA GLY A 684 14.47 -9.70 28.32
C GLY A 684 13.34 -10.59 27.84
N ASN A 685 13.04 -11.60 28.64
CA ASN A 685 11.82 -12.39 28.48
C ASN A 685 11.15 -12.62 29.84
N ALA A 686 11.15 -11.59 30.70
CA ALA A 686 10.56 -11.69 32.03
C ALA A 686 9.04 -11.91 31.93
N PRO A 687 8.43 -12.63 32.89
CA PRO A 687 6.98 -12.74 32.98
C PRO A 687 6.34 -11.37 33.23
N ILE A 688 5.22 -11.10 32.58
CA ILE A 688 4.37 -9.95 32.87
C ILE A 688 3.44 -10.35 34.01
N THR A 689 3.67 -9.79 35.20
CA THR A 689 2.92 -10.14 36.41
C THR A 689 1.82 -9.12 36.69
N PRO A 690 0.74 -9.49 37.42
CA PRO A 690 -0.17 -8.54 38.01
C PRO A 690 0.54 -7.56 38.96
N ASP A 691 -0.12 -6.44 39.20
CA ASP A 691 0.26 -5.35 40.10
C ASP A 691 1.69 -4.85 39.87
N ASN A 692 2.07 -4.66 38.61
CA ASN A 692 3.43 -4.29 38.25
C ASN A 692 3.45 -3.28 37.08
N VAL A 693 4.60 -2.64 36.88
CA VAL A 693 4.81 -1.70 35.78
C VAL A 693 5.02 -2.46 34.47
N LEU A 694 4.46 -1.95 33.38
CA LEU A 694 4.67 -2.44 32.03
C LEU A 694 4.92 -1.27 31.08
N LEU A 695 6.17 -1.06 30.69
CA LEU A 695 6.54 -0.08 29.66
C LEU A 695 6.54 -0.76 28.30
N ILE A 696 5.89 -0.15 27.32
CA ILE A 696 5.88 -0.60 25.92
C ILE A 696 6.31 0.57 25.05
N ASP A 697 7.38 0.34 24.29
CA ASP A 697 7.90 1.27 23.28
C ASP A 697 7.97 0.56 21.93
N MET A 698 7.35 1.15 20.91
CA MET A 698 7.16 0.50 19.62
C MET A 698 6.93 1.47 18.47
N GLY A 699 7.34 1.04 17.29
CA GLY A 699 7.14 1.78 16.05
C GLY A 699 7.09 0.87 14.82
N GLY A 700 6.44 1.33 13.76
CA GLY A 700 6.37 0.69 12.46
C GLY A 700 6.90 1.59 11.35
N VAL A 701 7.12 1.01 10.17
CA VAL A 701 7.53 1.74 8.97
C VAL A 701 6.49 1.57 7.88
N LEU A 702 6.01 2.67 7.30
CA LEU A 702 5.11 2.67 6.16
C LEU A 702 5.63 3.64 5.09
N ASN A 703 5.81 3.14 3.86
CA ASN A 703 6.33 3.94 2.73
C ASN A 703 7.63 4.70 3.07
N GLY A 704 8.51 4.07 3.88
CA GLY A 704 9.77 4.67 4.31
C GLY A 704 9.68 5.63 5.51
N PHE A 705 8.48 5.89 6.05
CA PHE A 705 8.30 6.77 7.21
C PHE A 705 8.05 5.97 8.50
N TYR A 706 8.70 6.41 9.57
CA TYR A 706 8.68 5.79 10.89
C TYR A 706 7.57 6.38 11.77
N SER A 707 6.97 5.53 12.61
CA SER A 707 6.28 5.93 13.83
C SER A 707 7.11 5.57 15.05
N ASP A 708 6.83 6.23 16.17
CA ASP A 708 7.45 5.96 17.46
C ASP A 708 6.50 6.31 18.61
N ILE A 709 6.26 5.39 19.53
CA ILE A 709 5.38 5.64 20.68
C ILE A 709 5.71 4.75 21.87
N THR A 710 6.01 5.42 22.98
CA THR A 710 6.07 4.81 24.31
C THR A 710 4.81 5.07 25.15
N ARG A 711 4.27 4.01 25.75
CA ARG A 711 3.28 4.07 26.83
C ARG A 711 3.73 3.20 28.00
N THR A 712 3.55 3.72 29.22
CA THR A 712 3.76 2.95 30.46
C THR A 712 2.43 2.67 31.13
N PHE A 713 2.23 1.43 31.55
CA PHE A 713 1.02 0.93 32.20
C PHE A 713 1.34 0.34 33.57
N TYR A 714 0.29 0.11 34.35
CA TYR A 714 0.28 -0.69 35.56
C TYR A 714 -0.73 -1.83 35.41
N THR A 715 -0.29 -3.07 35.55
CA THR A 715 -1.09 -4.29 35.35
C THR A 715 -2.01 -4.58 36.55
N GLY A 716 -3.02 -3.75 36.76
CA GLY A 716 -3.89 -3.83 37.93
C GLY A 716 -4.19 -2.44 38.49
N ARG A 717 -4.23 -2.32 39.82
CA ARG A 717 -4.48 -1.02 40.46
C ARG A 717 -3.16 -0.29 40.73
N PRO A 718 -2.93 0.88 40.12
CA PRO A 718 -1.70 1.65 40.34
C PRO A 718 -1.40 1.93 41.81
N GLU A 719 -0.18 1.61 42.24
CA GLU A 719 0.35 2.02 43.54
C GLU A 719 0.59 3.54 43.59
N ARG A 720 0.50 4.12 44.80
CA ARG A 720 0.69 5.56 45.02
C ARG A 720 1.99 6.08 44.42
N ARG A 721 3.12 5.39 44.68
CA ARG A 721 4.45 5.77 44.18
C ARG A 721 4.49 5.78 42.66
N PHE A 722 3.89 4.78 42.01
CA PHE A 722 3.82 4.74 40.55
C PHE A 722 2.94 5.87 40.00
N SER A 723 1.76 6.12 40.59
CA SER A 723 0.88 7.21 40.17
C SER A 723 1.53 8.58 40.30
N GLU A 724 2.29 8.83 41.36
CA GLU A 724 3.05 10.07 41.55
C GLU A 724 4.11 10.28 40.45
N ILE A 725 4.93 9.25 40.16
CA ILE A 725 5.94 9.31 39.09
C ILE A 725 5.29 9.46 37.72
N TYR A 726 4.23 8.70 37.44
CA TYR A 726 3.50 8.76 36.18
C TYR A 726 2.93 10.15 35.92
N ASP A 727 2.35 10.79 36.94
CA ASP A 727 1.82 12.15 36.83
C ASP A 727 2.93 13.18 36.55
N ILE A 728 4.10 13.05 37.18
CA ILE A 728 5.26 13.93 36.90
C ILE A 728 5.68 13.79 35.44
N VAL A 729 5.86 12.56 34.95
CA VAL A 729 6.26 12.30 33.56
C VAL A 729 5.20 12.80 32.57
N ARG A 730 3.91 12.59 32.86
CA ARG A 730 2.80 13.09 32.05
C ARG A 730 2.81 14.62 31.96
N ARG A 731 2.95 15.31 33.10
CA ARG A 731 3.03 16.78 33.14
C ARG A 731 4.27 17.31 32.43
N ALA A 732 5.39 16.60 32.51
CA ALA A 732 6.62 16.95 31.79
C ALA A 732 6.43 16.83 30.27
N ASN A 733 5.85 15.72 29.79
CA ASN A 733 5.52 15.53 28.38
C ASN A 733 4.57 16.63 27.88
N GLU A 734 3.51 16.94 28.63
CA GLU A 734 2.58 18.02 28.29
C GLU A 734 3.23 19.41 28.31
N ALA A 735 4.23 19.64 29.16
CA ALA A 735 5.00 20.89 29.17
C ALA A 735 5.85 21.04 27.90
N GLY A 736 6.49 19.96 27.45
CA GLY A 736 7.22 19.93 26.19
C GLY A 736 6.31 20.20 24.98
N ILE A 737 5.15 19.53 24.94
CA ILE A 737 4.13 19.76 23.89
C ILE A 737 3.67 21.22 23.90
N ARG A 738 3.40 21.83 25.05
CA ARG A 738 3.00 23.26 25.12
C ARG A 738 4.11 24.22 24.70
N ALA A 739 5.37 23.88 24.96
CA ALA A 739 6.52 24.72 24.64
C ALA A 739 6.86 24.69 23.13
N ALA A 740 6.63 23.57 22.47
CA ALA A 740 6.97 23.37 21.06
C ALA A 740 6.09 24.20 20.11
N LYS A 741 6.63 25.27 19.54
CA LYS A 741 5.94 26.12 18.55
C LYS A 741 6.96 26.82 17.64
N PRO A 742 6.55 27.37 16.49
CA PRO A 742 7.47 28.07 15.61
C PRO A 742 8.24 29.18 16.34
N GLY A 743 9.53 29.29 16.06
CA GLY A 743 10.42 30.30 16.63
C GLY A 743 10.99 29.98 18.01
N VAL A 744 10.55 28.89 18.67
CA VAL A 744 11.16 28.41 19.92
C VAL A 744 12.39 27.57 19.61
N ARG A 745 13.44 27.63 20.46
CA ARG A 745 14.61 26.76 20.30
C ARG A 745 14.34 25.36 20.87
N ALA A 746 14.93 24.33 20.28
CA ALA A 746 14.82 22.95 20.76
C ALA A 746 15.26 22.82 22.24
N CYS A 747 16.32 23.53 22.66
CA CYS A 747 16.77 23.57 24.04
C CYS A 747 15.77 24.21 25.02
N ASP A 748 14.94 25.16 24.58
CA ASP A 748 13.90 25.77 25.42
C ASP A 748 12.74 24.77 25.66
N VAL A 749 12.49 23.86 24.70
CA VAL A 749 11.54 22.75 24.88
C VAL A 749 12.08 21.72 25.87
N ASP A 750 13.35 21.30 25.74
CA ASP A 750 13.99 20.40 26.72
C ASP A 750 13.97 21.00 28.12
N LYS A 751 14.28 22.29 28.25
CA LYS A 751 14.23 23.02 29.52
C LYS A 751 12.84 22.98 30.16
N ALA A 752 11.78 23.19 29.36
CA ALA A 752 10.41 23.15 29.87
C ALA A 752 10.03 21.77 30.43
N VAL A 753 10.49 20.69 29.80
CA VAL A 753 10.28 19.32 30.27
C VAL A 753 11.11 19.03 31.52
N ARG A 754 12.41 19.35 31.48
CA ARG A 754 13.37 19.06 32.53
C ARG A 754 13.04 19.80 33.84
N THR A 755 12.60 21.05 33.74
CA THR A 755 12.15 21.85 34.91
C THR A 755 11.05 21.14 35.69
N VAL A 756 10.06 20.55 35.02
CA VAL A 756 8.96 19.83 35.69
C VAL A 756 9.46 18.62 36.51
N ILE A 757 10.47 17.92 35.99
CA ILE A 757 11.05 16.73 36.63
C ILE A 757 12.01 17.13 37.76
N GLU A 758 12.81 18.17 37.55
CA GLU A 758 13.75 18.71 38.54
C GLU A 758 13.04 19.32 39.75
N ASP A 759 12.00 20.13 39.52
CA ASP A 759 11.19 20.72 40.59
C ASP A 759 10.47 19.65 41.44
N ALA A 760 10.18 18.50 40.85
CA ALA A 760 9.62 17.34 41.55
C ALA A 760 10.68 16.51 42.31
N GLY A 761 11.97 16.86 42.21
CA GLY A 761 13.08 16.19 42.90
C GLY A 761 13.65 14.97 42.16
N TYR A 762 13.30 14.76 40.88
CA TYR A 762 13.67 13.56 40.11
C TYR A 762 14.67 13.83 38.98
N GLY A 763 15.27 15.02 38.89
CA GLY A 763 16.17 15.42 37.78
C GLY A 763 17.30 14.41 37.49
N GLN A 764 17.93 13.86 38.53
CA GLN A 764 19.00 12.85 38.40
C GLN A 764 18.54 11.54 37.73
N TYR A 765 17.24 11.27 37.66
CA TYR A 765 16.65 10.08 37.06
C TYR A 765 16.16 10.31 35.63
N PHE A 766 16.37 11.52 35.07
CA PHE A 766 16.11 11.86 33.67
C PHE A 766 17.41 12.30 32.97
N PHE A 767 18.14 11.30 32.46
CA PHE A 767 19.52 11.46 31.97
C PHE A 767 19.68 11.44 30.43
N HIS A 768 18.59 11.41 29.68
CA HIS A 768 18.62 11.49 28.21
C HIS A 768 17.99 12.80 27.69
N ARG A 769 18.08 13.02 26.37
CA ARG A 769 17.40 14.14 25.68
C ARG A 769 15.88 14.01 25.81
N THR A 770 15.16 15.12 25.75
CA THR A 770 13.68 15.15 25.80
C THR A 770 13.04 14.49 24.59
N GLY A 771 13.71 14.46 23.44
CA GLY A 771 13.23 13.76 22.25
C GLY A 771 14.10 14.03 21.02
N HIS A 772 13.65 13.56 19.87
CA HIS A 772 14.36 13.62 18.60
C HIS A 772 13.43 13.79 17.41
N GLY A 773 13.98 14.26 16.30
CA GLY A 773 13.30 14.28 15.02
C GLY A 773 12.90 12.88 14.59
N LEU A 774 11.74 12.80 13.94
CA LEU A 774 11.18 11.57 13.40
C LEU A 774 10.76 11.81 11.95
N GLY A 775 10.99 10.83 11.08
CA GLY A 775 10.67 10.95 9.66
C GLY A 775 11.01 9.69 8.88
N MET A 776 12.02 9.78 8.02
CA MET A 776 12.51 8.65 7.21
C MET A 776 13.57 7.81 7.93
N GLU A 777 13.98 8.26 9.12
CA GLU A 777 14.76 7.50 10.09
C GLU A 777 14.07 7.58 11.45
N ILE A 778 14.38 6.62 12.32
CA ILE A 778 13.92 6.63 13.71
C ILE A 778 14.47 7.85 14.47
N HIS A 779 15.74 8.17 14.25
CA HIS A 779 16.41 9.32 14.86
C HIS A 779 16.91 10.26 13.76
N GLU A 780 16.29 11.43 13.66
CA GLU A 780 16.74 12.54 12.80
C GLU A 780 16.64 13.89 13.54
N TYR A 781 16.91 15.00 12.86
CA TYR A 781 16.83 16.33 13.46
C TYR A 781 15.37 16.85 13.48
N PRO A 782 15.02 17.78 14.39
CA PRO A 782 15.86 18.40 15.44
C PRO A 782 16.11 17.50 16.65
N ASP A 783 17.20 17.71 17.39
CA ASP A 783 17.41 17.05 18.69
C ASP A 783 16.80 17.90 19.80
N ILE A 784 15.82 17.39 20.55
CA ILE A 784 15.24 18.13 21.67
C ILE A 784 16.10 17.91 22.91
N ARG A 785 17.20 18.66 22.99
CA ARG A 785 18.25 18.54 24.01
C ARG A 785 18.69 19.90 24.54
N HIS A 786 19.22 19.93 25.76
CA HIS A 786 19.59 21.15 26.51
C HIS A 786 20.52 22.16 25.78
N ASP A 787 21.29 21.72 24.78
CA ASP A 787 22.25 22.52 24.02
C ASP A 787 21.93 22.62 22.51
N ASP A 788 20.81 22.07 22.04
CA ASP A 788 20.39 22.23 20.64
C ASP A 788 19.67 23.59 20.45
N GLU A 789 20.34 24.53 19.78
CA GLU A 789 19.81 25.86 19.49
C GLU A 789 18.93 25.92 18.23
N THR A 790 18.62 24.78 17.60
CA THR A 790 17.77 24.72 16.41
C THR A 790 16.44 25.42 16.66
N ILE A 791 16.11 26.39 15.82
CA ILE A 791 14.82 27.09 15.85
C ILE A 791 13.77 26.19 15.21
N LEU A 792 12.69 25.93 15.94
CA LEU A 792 11.57 25.14 15.46
C LEU A 792 10.83 25.89 14.34
N GLU A 793 10.62 25.21 13.21
CA GLU A 793 9.92 25.73 12.05
C GLU A 793 8.72 24.85 11.68
N GLU A 794 7.76 25.41 10.94
CA GLU A 794 6.62 24.66 10.40
C GLU A 794 7.08 23.42 9.64
N GLY A 795 6.44 22.28 9.90
CA GLY A 795 6.75 21.01 9.25
C GLY A 795 7.85 20.19 9.93
N MET A 796 8.49 20.71 10.98
CA MET A 796 9.34 19.86 11.84
C MET A 796 8.49 18.86 12.62
N VAL A 797 8.93 17.60 12.64
CA VAL A 797 8.28 16.49 13.35
C VAL A 797 9.28 15.83 14.28
N PHE A 798 8.91 15.67 15.56
CA PHE A 798 9.79 15.12 16.60
C PHE A 798 8.99 14.54 17.78
N THR A 799 9.68 13.70 18.57
CA THR A 799 9.18 13.08 19.80
C THR A 799 9.32 14.03 21.00
N ILE A 800 8.42 13.87 21.97
CA ILE A 800 8.52 14.41 23.33
C ILE A 800 8.35 13.22 24.28
N GLU A 801 9.45 12.72 24.82
CA GLU A 801 9.54 11.42 25.50
C GLU A 801 10.24 11.47 26.87
N PRO A 802 9.88 12.38 27.79
CA PRO A 802 10.48 12.37 29.12
C PRO A 802 10.30 11.02 29.81
N GLY A 803 11.31 10.63 30.57
CA GLY A 803 11.28 9.44 31.40
C GLY A 803 11.96 9.63 32.74
N ILE A 804 11.40 9.00 33.78
CA ILE A 804 12.01 8.86 35.10
C ILE A 804 12.33 7.39 35.31
N TYR A 805 13.60 7.06 35.53
CA TYR A 805 14.07 5.68 35.70
C TYR A 805 14.65 5.50 37.10
N LEU A 806 13.96 4.73 37.96
CA LEU A 806 14.39 4.48 39.34
C LEU A 806 15.16 3.15 39.40
N PRO A 807 16.51 3.16 39.55
CA PRO A 807 17.31 1.96 39.49
C PRO A 807 16.84 0.88 40.48
N GLY A 808 16.69 -0.35 39.99
CA GLY A 808 16.23 -1.49 40.78
C GLY A 808 14.73 -1.48 41.15
N ALA A 809 13.98 -0.45 40.79
CA ALA A 809 12.55 -0.33 41.07
C ALA A 809 11.70 -0.42 39.79
N PHE A 810 11.48 0.69 39.08
CA PHE A 810 10.75 0.76 37.81
C PHE A 810 11.08 2.08 37.10
N GLY A 811 10.73 2.17 35.82
CA GLY A 811 10.77 3.42 35.06
C GLY A 811 9.43 3.73 34.43
N VAL A 812 9.22 5.02 34.16
CA VAL A 812 8.05 5.52 33.44
C VAL A 812 8.53 6.42 32.33
N ARG A 813 8.11 6.12 31.09
CA ARG A 813 8.27 7.00 29.92
C ARG A 813 6.92 7.17 29.24
N ILE A 814 6.65 8.41 28.80
CA ILE A 814 5.49 8.75 27.98
C ILE A 814 6.02 9.54 26.80
N GLU A 815 5.76 9.02 25.62
CA GLU A 815 6.25 9.61 24.38
C GLU A 815 5.10 9.97 23.45
N ASP A 816 5.18 11.16 22.88
CA ASP A 816 4.28 11.56 21.81
C ASP A 816 5.04 12.21 20.66
N VAL A 817 4.49 12.03 19.47
CA VAL A 817 5.01 12.66 18.26
C VAL A 817 4.16 13.89 17.96
N ILE A 818 4.81 15.01 17.73
CA ILE A 818 4.16 16.24 17.31
C ILE A 818 4.72 16.75 15.98
N SER A 819 3.90 17.52 15.27
CA SER A 819 4.29 18.33 14.13
C SER A 819 4.16 19.81 14.47
N VAL A 820 5.16 20.62 14.15
CA VAL A 820 5.11 22.07 14.31
C VAL A 820 4.24 22.67 13.20
N THR A 821 3.29 23.53 13.58
CA THR A 821 2.34 24.20 12.66
C THR A 821 2.51 25.71 12.75
N PRO A 822 2.01 26.52 11.79
CA PRO A 822 2.14 27.98 11.85
C PRO A 822 1.63 28.65 13.13
N GLY A 823 0.71 28.01 13.85
CA GLY A 823 0.08 28.54 15.06
C GLY A 823 0.54 27.88 16.36
N GLY A 824 1.46 26.92 16.31
CA GLY A 824 1.83 26.10 17.46
C GLY A 824 2.34 24.73 17.04
N ASN A 825 1.70 23.68 17.53
CA ASN A 825 1.96 22.30 17.13
C ASN A 825 0.64 21.54 17.01
N GLU A 826 0.72 20.34 16.45
CA GLU A 826 -0.35 19.37 16.41
C GLU A 826 0.18 17.99 16.78
N MET A 827 -0.68 17.20 17.41
CA MET A 827 -0.37 15.83 17.77
C MET A 827 -0.46 14.92 16.55
N ILE A 828 0.57 14.09 16.34
CA ILE A 828 0.55 12.96 15.41
C ILE A 828 0.07 11.70 16.13
N SER A 829 0.51 11.48 17.38
CA SER A 829 0.00 10.43 18.27
C SER A 829 -1.25 10.88 19.02
N SER A 830 -2.18 9.95 19.25
CA SER A 830 -3.47 10.15 19.90
C SER A 830 -3.80 9.13 21.00
N PHE A 831 -2.94 8.14 21.24
CA PHE A 831 -3.18 7.10 22.24
C PHE A 831 -3.25 7.69 23.65
N GLU A 832 -4.22 7.24 24.45
CA GLU A 832 -4.50 7.81 25.76
C GLU A 832 -3.33 7.66 26.74
N LYS A 833 -3.12 8.69 27.57
CA LYS A 833 -2.14 8.69 28.69
C LYS A 833 -2.80 8.18 29.97
N SER A 834 -3.32 6.96 29.90
CA SER A 834 -3.94 6.30 31.05
C SER A 834 -3.00 5.23 31.61
N PRO A 835 -2.64 5.29 32.90
CA PRO A 835 -1.74 4.32 33.51
C PRO A 835 -2.40 2.98 33.83
N ALA A 836 -3.72 2.93 33.99
CA ALA A 836 -4.41 1.74 34.46
C ALA A 836 -4.68 0.76 33.32
N LEU A 837 -4.14 -0.46 33.44
CA LEU A 837 -4.40 -1.54 32.50
C LEU A 837 -5.12 -2.67 33.24
N PRO A 838 -6.37 -3.00 32.87
CA PRO A 838 -7.05 -4.18 33.39
C PRO A 838 -6.21 -5.43 33.08
N PHE A 839 -5.94 -6.26 34.09
CA PHE A 839 -5.08 -7.44 33.99
C PHE A 839 -5.76 -8.67 34.57
#